data_AF-A0A7Z9ISI8-F1
#
_entry.id   AF-A0A7Z9ISI8-F1
#
_cell.length_a   1.000
_cell.length_b   1.000
_cell.length_c   1.000
_cell.angle_alpha   90.00
_cell.angle_beta   90.00
_cell.angle_gamma   90.00
#
_symmetry.space_group_name_H-M   'P 1'
#
loop_
_entity.id
_entity.type
_entity.pdbx_description
1 polymer ?
#
loop_
_entity_poly.entity_id
_entity_poly.type
_entity_poly.pdbx_seq_one_letter_code
_entity_poly.pdbx_strand_id
1 'polypeptide(L)'
;MSFPSDVEIYSGLFKTGTSFGINEIVISNLHSSYPFYMDFIMNFRNFVPPTEGGDSVKVDTALFKDYATYNKTFPIDGYTFSNPAGADSALSKLVIDLTARLRAQTAYIPLDGSELGKMTINVDVNELHFESLDANIIESFPPSTQNIAGMPTGFSGMAFTGVQFEFDMINQIDLPVKLDVDMVGFNTLGDSSTVEVRATIAKPSDYGSDSTRTIIRMSKIGTTVFSYATTDAATWTDSITTPPSEGTSTIVDLLSFNPAVMIVRSAARIDGRGTIVGGATIGGQYRMVAPFEVRMDPMTFISVTETPIEEMAHDVRSRIRTSLVYAELTSTVINSIPINGDISILLSNKNLFPLDTTQEMLSIFRDSLAVQEPGWSATDSIYVINKCIRLNPDSSANDLYIFSVMNDFSDCIDGVVYLVKYNPTGKDTVISYVDTLLKVILPNPAAFYSDTSTIGHPGQVASPGVISYASAMDTNSLFLLTDYGDHYTAPRFHLNGTNGESVFLTSEDNIDISTFMTFRLSSTGMIEPASNEIVILYPNGGETLAPGVENIIKWKTYGTVPTVNVDFAIIGNPSDADWIEIASAEENVDSLFWTPSMASDSVRIRIRDPDSFNNQTEKYKTEDISGWYFSVSSGRAAKIAGVRAGGKGFNK
;
A
#
# COMPACT_ATOMS: atom_id res chain seq x y z
N MET A 1 43.61 -41.50 16.15
CA MET A 1 42.26 -40.90 16.08
C MET A 1 42.36 -39.72 15.12
N SER A 2 41.49 -39.66 14.10
CA SER A 2 41.43 -38.55 13.13
C SER A 2 40.31 -37.60 13.51
N PHE A 3 40.58 -36.30 13.51
CA PHE A 3 39.57 -35.27 13.76
C PHE A 3 38.65 -35.06 12.54
N PRO A 4 37.43 -34.52 12.71
CA PRO A 4 36.54 -34.14 11.61
C PRO A 4 37.23 -33.17 10.64
N SER A 5 36.93 -33.26 9.34
CA SER A 5 37.54 -32.37 8.32
C SER A 5 37.00 -30.94 8.33
N ASP A 6 35.81 -30.74 8.90
CA ASP A 6 35.04 -29.50 8.74
C ASP A 6 35.25 -28.53 9.93
N VAL A 7 35.98 -28.99 10.96
CA VAL A 7 36.34 -28.21 12.16
C VAL A 7 37.82 -28.40 12.43
N GLU A 8 38.60 -27.33 12.34
CA GLU A 8 40.03 -27.35 12.64
C GLU A 8 40.23 -26.91 14.09
N ILE A 9 40.55 -27.85 14.97
CA ILE A 9 40.82 -27.58 16.39
C ILE A 9 42.28 -27.15 16.55
N TYR A 10 42.55 -26.07 17.28
CA TYR A 10 43.91 -25.59 17.54
C TYR A 10 44.34 -25.83 18.98
N SER A 11 43.43 -25.54 19.92
CA SER A 11 43.67 -25.73 21.36
C SER A 11 42.34 -25.78 22.13
N GLY A 12 42.40 -26.02 23.43
CA GLY A 12 41.22 -25.96 24.29
C GLY A 12 41.55 -26.14 25.76
N LEU A 13 40.54 -26.02 26.60
CA LEU A 13 40.60 -26.25 28.03
C LEU A 13 39.61 -27.35 28.40
N PHE A 14 40.05 -28.39 29.11
CA PHE A 14 39.14 -29.43 29.60
C PHE A 14 38.31 -28.92 30.78
N LYS A 15 37.03 -29.31 30.78
CA LYS A 15 36.09 -28.98 31.85
C LYS A 15 36.57 -29.54 33.19
N THR A 16 36.23 -28.87 34.28
CA THR A 16 36.54 -29.33 35.65
C THR A 16 35.30 -29.95 36.31
N GLY A 17 35.51 -30.92 37.19
CA GLY A 17 34.46 -31.53 38.00
C GLY A 17 33.55 -32.46 37.19
N THR A 18 34.11 -33.14 36.19
CA THR A 18 33.36 -34.11 35.37
C THR A 18 33.13 -35.43 36.10
N SER A 19 32.15 -36.20 35.64
CA SER A 19 31.83 -37.53 36.17
C SER A 19 32.90 -38.56 35.81
N PHE A 20 32.98 -39.66 36.56
CA PHE A 20 33.88 -40.78 36.27
C PHE A 20 33.70 -41.29 34.83
N GLY A 21 34.80 -41.58 34.14
CA GLY A 21 34.79 -41.99 32.74
C GLY A 21 34.66 -40.84 31.72
N ILE A 22 34.82 -39.58 32.16
CA ILE A 22 34.94 -38.40 31.31
C ILE A 22 36.28 -37.73 31.64
N ASN A 23 36.95 -37.16 30.64
CA ASN A 23 38.26 -36.51 30.80
C ASN A 23 39.25 -37.43 31.53
N GLU A 24 39.35 -38.67 31.08
CA GLU A 24 40.25 -39.67 31.64
C GLU A 24 41.00 -40.41 30.54
N ILE A 25 42.30 -40.61 30.74
CA ILE A 25 43.13 -41.48 29.91
C ILE A 25 43.54 -42.68 30.75
N VAL A 26 43.12 -43.87 30.36
CA VAL A 26 43.37 -45.11 31.09
C VAL A 26 44.43 -45.91 30.37
N ILE A 27 45.55 -46.17 31.07
CA ILE A 27 46.56 -47.14 30.68
C ILE A 27 46.32 -48.37 31.52
N SER A 28 45.96 -49.49 30.91
CA SER A 28 45.73 -50.75 31.61
C SER A 28 46.44 -51.91 30.93
N ASN A 29 46.56 -53.03 31.65
CA ASN A 29 47.16 -54.26 31.16
C ASN A 29 48.61 -54.08 30.64
N LEU A 30 49.34 -53.06 31.11
CA LEU A 30 50.73 -52.82 30.71
C LEU A 30 51.64 -53.81 31.44
N HIS A 31 52.08 -54.84 30.72
CA HIS A 31 52.90 -55.91 31.26
C HIS A 31 53.82 -56.48 30.17
N SER A 32 54.99 -56.95 30.57
CA SER A 32 55.95 -57.60 29.68
C SER A 32 56.40 -58.93 30.26
N SER A 33 56.25 -60.01 29.49
CA SER A 33 56.75 -61.34 29.86
C SER A 33 58.12 -61.66 29.26
N TYR A 34 58.78 -60.68 28.63
CA TYR A 34 60.10 -60.84 28.06
C TYR A 34 61.16 -61.13 29.15
N PRO A 35 62.20 -61.94 28.85
CA PRO A 35 63.24 -62.31 29.80
C PRO A 35 64.28 -61.20 30.03
N PHE A 36 63.92 -59.93 29.79
CA PHE A 36 64.82 -58.77 29.91
C PHE A 36 64.09 -57.54 30.46
N TYR A 37 64.85 -56.68 31.15
CA TYR A 37 64.44 -55.36 31.61
C TYR A 37 64.36 -54.34 30.47
N MET A 38 63.25 -53.62 30.41
CA MET A 38 62.96 -52.62 29.39
C MET A 38 62.46 -51.33 30.04
N ASP A 39 63.16 -50.22 29.79
CA ASP A 39 62.64 -48.89 30.09
C ASP A 39 61.52 -48.56 29.11
N PHE A 40 60.34 -48.28 29.64
CA PHE A 40 59.15 -47.96 28.88
C PHE A 40 58.68 -46.56 29.24
N ILE A 41 58.73 -45.68 28.24
CA ILE A 41 58.25 -44.30 28.35
C ILE A 41 57.15 -44.10 27.32
N MET A 42 55.98 -43.67 27.78
CA MET A 42 54.86 -43.22 26.94
C MET A 42 54.44 -41.84 27.41
N ASN A 43 54.46 -40.84 26.53
CA ASN A 43 54.14 -39.46 26.88
C ASN A 43 53.11 -38.87 25.92
N PHE A 44 51.93 -38.52 26.42
CA PHE A 44 50.91 -37.84 25.64
C PHE A 44 51.17 -36.34 25.65
N ARG A 45 51.54 -35.80 24.49
CA ARG A 45 52.00 -34.41 24.39
C ARG A 45 50.89 -33.38 24.33
N ASN A 46 49.68 -33.78 23.96
CA ASN A 46 48.56 -32.86 23.78
C ASN A 46 47.87 -32.44 25.10
N PHE A 47 48.12 -33.13 26.20
CA PHE A 47 47.44 -32.92 27.48
C PHE A 47 48.43 -32.30 28.47
N VAL A 48 48.32 -30.99 28.68
CA VAL A 48 49.25 -30.23 29.52
C VAL A 48 48.59 -29.98 30.88
N PRO A 49 49.19 -30.44 31.99
CA PRO A 49 48.62 -30.22 33.32
C PRO A 49 48.65 -28.74 33.71
N PRO A 50 47.71 -28.29 34.56
CA PRO A 50 47.77 -26.95 35.13
C PRO A 50 49.03 -26.75 35.98
N THR A 51 49.51 -25.51 36.07
CA THR A 51 50.73 -25.15 36.81
C THR A 51 50.63 -25.33 38.33
N GLU A 52 49.41 -25.34 38.87
CA GLU A 52 49.13 -25.41 40.31
C GLU A 52 48.81 -26.83 40.82
N GLY A 53 48.88 -27.85 39.94
CA GLY A 53 48.67 -29.25 40.30
C GLY A 53 48.31 -30.11 39.09
N GLY A 54 48.62 -31.41 39.14
CA GLY A 54 48.31 -32.37 38.07
C GLY A 54 49.54 -33.17 37.61
N ASP A 55 49.35 -34.47 37.40
CA ASP A 55 50.40 -35.33 36.84
C ASP A 55 50.47 -35.15 35.32
N SER A 56 51.67 -35.00 34.77
CA SER A 56 51.87 -35.16 33.32
C SER A 56 51.29 -36.51 32.88
N VAL A 57 50.60 -36.54 31.72
CA VAL A 57 50.07 -37.78 31.13
C VAL A 57 51.22 -38.58 30.52
N LYS A 58 52.09 -39.07 31.40
CA LYS A 58 53.33 -39.76 31.09
C LYS A 58 53.44 -41.02 31.95
N VAL A 59 53.67 -42.14 31.29
CA VAL A 59 54.15 -43.38 31.91
C VAL A 59 55.67 -43.41 31.76
N ASP A 60 56.37 -43.61 32.87
CA ASP A 60 57.82 -43.75 32.91
C ASP A 60 58.13 -44.88 33.91
N THR A 61 58.31 -46.09 33.41
CA THR A 61 58.47 -47.29 34.23
C THR A 61 59.43 -48.29 33.60
N ALA A 62 59.99 -49.20 34.41
CA ALA A 62 60.77 -50.33 33.93
C ALA A 62 59.90 -51.60 33.90
N LEU A 63 59.77 -52.23 32.74
CA LEU A 63 59.02 -53.47 32.55
C LEU A 63 60.00 -54.66 32.54
N PHE A 64 59.62 -55.75 33.21
CA PHE A 64 60.35 -57.02 33.27
C PHE A 64 59.37 -58.14 33.62
N LYS A 65 59.77 -59.41 33.42
CA LYS A 65 58.90 -60.58 33.55
C LYS A 65 58.06 -60.64 34.83
N ASP A 66 58.66 -60.32 35.97
CA ASP A 66 58.01 -60.39 37.28
C ASP A 66 57.40 -59.03 37.73
N TYR A 67 57.38 -58.04 36.84
CA TYR A 67 56.77 -56.74 37.11
C TYR A 67 55.25 -56.86 37.12
N ALA A 68 54.62 -56.39 38.21
CA ALA A 68 53.18 -56.34 38.33
C ALA A 68 52.57 -55.53 37.19
N THR A 69 51.42 -55.96 36.67
CA THR A 69 50.70 -55.27 35.61
C THR A 69 50.46 -53.81 36.01
N TYR A 70 50.93 -52.87 35.19
CA TYR A 70 50.73 -51.45 35.42
C TYR A 70 49.35 -51.03 34.92
N ASN A 71 48.59 -50.41 35.82
CA ASN A 71 47.31 -49.79 35.54
C ASN A 71 47.32 -48.38 36.15
N LYS A 72 47.06 -47.35 35.34
CA LYS A 72 46.92 -45.97 35.79
C LYS A 72 45.84 -45.26 34.99
N THR A 73 44.94 -44.59 35.69
CA THR A 73 44.00 -43.62 35.11
C THR A 73 44.57 -42.23 35.35
N PHE A 74 44.69 -41.45 34.27
CA PHE A 74 45.09 -40.05 34.30
C PHE A 74 43.82 -39.19 34.16
N PRO A 75 43.32 -38.57 35.26
CA PRO A 75 42.30 -37.55 35.13
C PRO A 75 42.92 -36.31 34.49
N ILE A 76 42.24 -35.75 33.49
CA ILE A 76 42.70 -34.59 32.71
C ILE A 76 41.74 -33.39 32.83
N ASP A 77 40.87 -33.38 33.85
CA ASP A 77 40.04 -32.23 34.19
C ASP A 77 40.91 -30.97 34.42
N GLY A 78 40.55 -29.86 33.76
CA GLY A 78 41.29 -28.60 33.83
C GLY A 78 42.62 -28.59 33.08
N TYR A 79 42.98 -29.65 32.35
CA TYR A 79 44.21 -29.67 31.55
C TYR A 79 44.03 -28.80 30.31
N THR A 80 45.12 -28.22 29.82
CA THR A 80 45.14 -27.53 28.53
C THR A 80 45.35 -28.56 27.41
N PHE A 81 44.45 -28.54 26.44
CA PHE A 81 44.60 -29.26 25.19
C PHE A 81 45.40 -28.41 24.22
N SER A 82 46.58 -28.88 23.82
CA SER A 82 47.50 -28.13 22.96
C SER A 82 47.99 -28.95 21.77
N ASN A 83 48.39 -28.26 20.70
CA ASN A 83 49.07 -28.87 19.58
C ASN A 83 50.60 -28.77 19.75
N PRO A 84 51.33 -29.88 19.88
CA PRO A 84 52.79 -29.87 19.96
C PRO A 84 53.48 -29.32 18.70
N ALA A 85 52.79 -29.25 17.56
CA ALA A 85 53.31 -28.64 16.33
C ALA A 85 53.29 -27.10 16.34
N GLY A 86 52.59 -26.48 17.30
CA GLY A 86 52.47 -25.02 17.45
C GLY A 86 51.02 -24.54 17.50
N ALA A 87 50.82 -23.34 18.05
CA ALA A 87 49.49 -22.74 18.31
C ALA A 87 48.69 -22.38 17.06
N ASP A 88 49.34 -22.26 15.90
CA ASP A 88 48.72 -21.92 14.62
C ASP A 88 48.57 -23.12 13.68
N SER A 89 48.87 -24.33 14.18
CA SER A 89 48.66 -25.56 13.41
C SER A 89 47.39 -26.24 13.87
N ALA A 90 46.53 -26.61 12.91
CA ALA A 90 45.36 -27.43 13.19
C ALA A 90 45.79 -28.81 13.71
N LEU A 91 45.10 -29.29 14.73
CA LEU A 91 45.38 -30.54 15.41
C LEU A 91 44.72 -31.68 14.61
N SER A 92 45.52 -32.36 13.80
CA SER A 92 45.05 -33.47 12.96
C SER A 92 45.20 -34.85 13.62
N LYS A 93 46.06 -34.96 14.65
CA LYS A 93 46.40 -36.20 15.36
C LYS A 93 46.78 -35.92 16.81
N LEU A 94 46.49 -36.89 17.68
CA LEU A 94 47.11 -36.96 19.02
C LEU A 94 48.54 -37.49 18.90
N VAL A 95 49.48 -36.82 19.55
CA VAL A 95 50.91 -37.10 19.56
C VAL A 95 51.26 -37.85 20.85
N ILE A 96 51.77 -39.07 20.66
CA ILE A 96 52.25 -39.93 21.75
C ILE A 96 53.71 -40.25 21.46
N ASP A 97 54.61 -39.80 22.32
CA ASP A 97 56.03 -40.17 22.26
C ASP A 97 56.20 -41.52 22.98
N LEU A 98 56.51 -42.57 22.23
CA LEU A 98 56.76 -43.91 22.76
C LEU A 98 58.24 -44.26 22.65
N THR A 99 58.86 -44.62 23.77
CA THR A 99 60.24 -45.13 23.82
C THR A 99 60.27 -46.43 24.61
N ALA A 100 60.81 -47.48 23.99
CA ALA A 100 61.09 -48.75 24.64
C ALA A 100 62.58 -49.05 24.48
N ARG A 101 63.33 -49.09 25.58
CA ARG A 101 64.79 -49.28 25.56
C ARG A 101 65.20 -50.43 26.45
N LEU A 102 65.98 -51.36 25.90
CA LEU A 102 66.61 -52.41 26.70
C LEU A 102 67.70 -51.81 27.59
N ARG A 103 67.66 -52.16 28.88
CA ARG A 103 68.77 -51.87 29.79
C ARG A 103 69.94 -52.81 29.49
N ALA A 104 71.16 -52.35 29.79
CA ALA A 104 72.34 -53.20 29.78
C ALA A 104 72.15 -54.34 30.81
N GLN A 105 72.15 -55.57 30.33
CA GLN A 105 71.85 -56.76 31.14
C GLN A 105 72.32 -58.04 30.45
N THR A 106 72.29 -59.15 31.20
CA THR A 106 72.43 -60.50 30.66
C THR A 106 71.06 -61.17 30.71
N ALA A 107 70.55 -61.59 29.55
CA ALA A 107 69.24 -62.22 29.41
C ALA A 107 69.36 -63.55 28.65
N TYR A 108 68.56 -64.54 29.02
CA TYR A 108 68.49 -65.83 28.34
C TYR A 108 67.46 -65.75 27.21
N ILE A 109 67.94 -65.82 25.97
CA ILE A 109 67.10 -65.83 24.77
C ILE A 109 67.05 -67.28 24.27
N PRO A 110 65.89 -67.96 24.35
CA PRO A 110 65.77 -69.32 23.83
C PRO A 110 65.91 -69.31 22.30
N LEU A 111 66.73 -70.22 21.78
CA LEU A 111 66.92 -70.45 20.33
C LEU A 111 66.27 -71.77 19.86
N ASP A 112 65.47 -72.39 20.73
CA ASP A 112 64.85 -73.70 20.54
C ASP A 112 63.44 -73.65 19.90
N GLY A 113 62.97 -72.45 19.56
CA GLY A 113 61.64 -72.21 19.00
C GLY A 113 60.53 -71.95 20.03
N SER A 114 60.84 -71.91 21.33
CA SER A 114 59.89 -71.45 22.35
C SER A 114 59.61 -69.95 22.26
N GLU A 115 58.42 -69.51 22.68
CA GLU A 115 58.02 -68.09 22.64
C GLU A 115 58.93 -67.23 23.53
N LEU A 116 59.52 -66.18 22.96
CA LEU A 116 60.39 -65.23 23.68
C LEU A 116 59.64 -64.45 24.78
N GLY A 117 58.32 -64.30 24.65
CA GLY A 117 57.48 -63.48 25.51
C GLY A 117 56.64 -62.48 24.70
N LYS A 118 55.79 -61.72 25.39
CA LYS A 118 54.89 -60.72 24.81
C LYS A 118 54.80 -59.50 25.69
N MET A 119 54.47 -58.37 25.08
CA MET A 119 54.06 -57.16 25.78
C MET A 119 52.58 -56.92 25.51
N THR A 120 51.83 -56.62 26.57
CA THR A 120 50.44 -56.19 26.48
C THR A 120 50.33 -54.74 26.92
N ILE A 121 49.43 -53.99 26.29
CA ILE A 121 49.06 -52.64 26.68
C ILE A 121 47.66 -52.35 26.14
N ASN A 122 46.80 -51.79 26.99
CA ASN A 122 45.53 -51.21 26.62
C ASN A 122 45.59 -49.71 26.90
N VAL A 123 45.13 -48.92 25.94
CA VAL A 123 45.07 -47.47 26.04
C VAL A 123 43.66 -47.05 25.67
N ASP A 124 42.92 -46.57 26.66
CA ASP A 124 41.57 -46.07 26.49
C ASP A 124 41.57 -44.55 26.74
N VAL A 125 41.16 -43.79 25.74
CA VAL A 125 40.88 -42.35 25.89
C VAL A 125 39.38 -42.24 26.00
N ASN A 126 38.91 -41.85 27.19
CA ASN A 126 37.49 -41.73 27.47
C ASN A 126 36.92 -40.44 26.83
N GLU A 127 35.62 -40.21 27.03
CA GLU A 127 34.93 -39.04 26.49
C GLU A 127 35.60 -37.74 26.94
N LEU A 128 35.78 -36.78 26.02
CA LEU A 128 36.48 -35.53 26.27
C LEU A 128 35.50 -34.37 26.31
N HIS A 129 35.38 -33.71 27.46
CA HIS A 129 34.52 -32.54 27.68
C HIS A 129 35.38 -31.30 27.86
N PHE A 130 35.15 -30.32 26.99
CA PHE A 130 35.84 -29.04 26.99
C PHE A 130 35.03 -27.96 27.70
N GLU A 131 35.71 -27.13 28.49
CA GLU A 131 35.19 -25.85 28.98
C GLU A 131 35.18 -24.83 27.83
N SER A 132 36.28 -24.80 27.06
CA SER A 132 36.42 -23.98 25.87
C SER A 132 37.27 -24.67 24.81
N LEU A 133 37.02 -24.32 23.55
CA LEU A 133 37.75 -24.85 22.39
C LEU A 133 38.09 -23.71 21.43
N ASP A 134 39.36 -23.58 21.04
CA ASP A 134 39.79 -22.70 19.97
C ASP A 134 39.77 -23.49 18.67
N ALA A 135 38.89 -23.11 17.76
CA ALA A 135 38.68 -23.78 16.50
C ALA A 135 38.40 -22.81 15.37
N ASN A 136 38.81 -23.20 14.16
CA ASN A 136 38.32 -22.62 12.92
C ASN A 136 37.11 -23.42 12.45
N ILE A 137 35.96 -22.75 12.41
CA ILE A 137 34.68 -23.33 12.03
C ILE A 137 34.19 -22.63 10.78
N ILE A 138 33.83 -23.44 9.79
CA ILE A 138 33.11 -23.00 8.61
C ILE A 138 31.78 -23.75 8.61
N GLU A 139 30.77 -23.13 9.21
CA GLU A 139 29.45 -23.74 9.35
C GLU A 139 28.37 -22.75 8.93
N SER A 140 27.47 -23.20 8.07
CA SER A 140 26.29 -22.44 7.68
C SER A 140 25.09 -22.88 8.52
N PHE A 141 24.33 -21.90 9.01
CA PHE A 141 23.05 -22.17 9.61
C PHE A 141 22.01 -22.46 8.52
N PRO A 142 20.99 -23.31 8.79
CA PRO A 142 19.91 -23.56 7.84
C PRO A 142 19.26 -22.24 7.41
N PRO A 143 19.13 -21.97 6.11
CA PRO A 143 18.51 -20.73 5.65
C PRO A 143 17.02 -20.73 6.00
N SER A 144 16.50 -19.55 6.35
CA SER A 144 15.06 -19.35 6.54
C SER A 144 14.47 -18.50 5.42
N THR A 145 13.28 -18.85 4.97
CA THR A 145 12.49 -18.05 4.03
C THR A 145 11.20 -17.61 4.68
N GLN A 146 10.90 -16.32 4.61
CA GLN A 146 9.64 -15.75 5.12
C GLN A 146 8.93 -14.99 3.99
N ASN A 147 7.61 -15.17 3.92
CA ASN A 147 6.76 -14.44 2.98
C ASN A 147 5.99 -13.38 3.75
N ILE A 148 6.13 -12.12 3.34
CA ILE A 148 5.32 -11.02 3.84
C ILE A 148 4.24 -10.75 2.80
N ALA A 149 2.99 -11.05 3.15
CA ALA A 149 1.81 -10.86 2.31
C ALA A 149 0.90 -9.78 2.93
N GLY A 150 0.09 -9.13 2.10
CA GLY A 150 -0.85 -8.09 2.58
C GLY A 150 -0.17 -6.79 2.98
N MET A 151 1.01 -6.49 2.41
CA MET A 151 1.53 -5.12 2.39
C MET A 151 0.42 -4.19 1.88
N PRO A 152 0.12 -3.07 2.56
CA PRO A 152 -0.82 -2.09 2.02
C PRO A 152 -0.31 -1.71 0.64
N THR A 153 -1.08 -2.01 -0.41
CA THR A 153 -0.81 -1.45 -1.73
C THR A 153 -0.85 0.04 -1.53
N GLY A 154 0.31 0.71 -1.62
CA GLY A 154 0.38 2.15 -1.40
C GLY A 154 -0.66 2.87 -2.27
N PHE A 155 -1.05 4.08 -1.87
CA PHE A 155 -1.79 4.95 -2.79
C PHE A 155 -0.91 5.11 -4.04
N SER A 156 -1.44 4.79 -5.22
CA SER A 156 -0.72 5.01 -6.48
C SER A 156 -0.22 6.45 -6.51
N GLY A 157 1.09 6.63 -6.67
CA GLY A 157 1.73 7.95 -6.58
C GLY A 157 2.24 8.35 -5.19
N MET A 158 2.28 7.46 -4.19
CA MET A 158 2.92 7.71 -2.89
C MET A 158 4.06 6.72 -2.65
N ALA A 159 5.25 7.22 -2.32
CA ALA A 159 6.43 6.43 -2.00
C ALA A 159 6.96 6.76 -0.61
N PHE A 160 7.22 5.75 0.22
CA PHE A 160 7.83 5.93 1.54
C PHE A 160 9.35 6.10 1.40
N THR A 161 9.87 7.24 1.82
CA THR A 161 11.28 7.63 1.62
C THR A 161 12.13 7.43 2.88
N GLY A 162 11.49 7.31 4.05
CA GLY A 162 12.14 7.21 5.35
C GLY A 162 12.18 5.81 5.98
N VAL A 163 11.77 4.75 5.27
CA VAL A 163 11.67 3.41 5.88
C VAL A 163 13.04 2.87 6.28
N GLN A 164 13.09 2.31 7.48
CA GLN A 164 14.24 1.62 8.03
C GLN A 164 13.84 0.21 8.46
N PHE A 165 14.70 -0.76 8.15
CA PHE A 165 14.56 -2.12 8.65
C PHE A 165 15.81 -2.47 9.44
N GLU A 166 15.64 -2.96 10.66
CA GLU A 166 16.74 -3.21 11.58
C GLU A 166 16.73 -4.65 12.08
N PHE A 167 17.89 -5.30 12.02
CA PHE A 167 18.18 -6.48 12.83
C PHE A 167 18.99 -6.05 14.05
N ASP A 168 18.51 -6.39 15.24
CA ASP A 168 19.19 -6.15 16.52
C ASP A 168 19.69 -7.49 17.06
N MET A 169 20.99 -7.71 16.95
CA MET A 169 21.66 -8.98 17.21
C MET A 169 22.50 -8.89 18.47
N ILE A 170 22.38 -9.88 19.36
CA ILE A 170 23.25 -10.06 20.53
C ILE A 170 24.11 -11.30 20.28
N ASN A 171 25.42 -11.14 20.44
CA ASN A 171 26.38 -12.21 20.26
C ASN A 171 27.21 -12.42 21.53
N GLN A 172 27.18 -13.64 22.06
CA GLN A 172 28.02 -14.10 23.16
C GLN A 172 29.07 -15.11 22.70
N ILE A 173 28.99 -15.53 21.42
CA ILE A 173 29.91 -16.49 20.84
C ILE A 173 31.09 -15.72 20.30
N ASP A 174 32.30 -16.10 20.72
CA ASP A 174 33.53 -15.46 20.27
C ASP A 174 34.04 -16.02 18.95
N LEU A 175 33.14 -16.06 17.96
CA LEU A 175 33.39 -16.53 16.60
C LEU A 175 32.93 -15.46 15.59
N PRO A 176 33.59 -15.39 14.41
CA PRO A 176 33.20 -14.46 13.35
C PRO A 176 31.90 -14.93 12.68
N VAL A 177 30.78 -14.31 13.05
CA VAL A 177 29.47 -14.59 12.45
C VAL A 177 29.15 -13.56 11.37
N LYS A 178 28.76 -14.05 10.19
CA LYS A 178 28.26 -13.25 9.07
C LYS A 178 26.78 -13.52 8.86
N LEU A 179 26.02 -12.46 8.62
CA LEU A 179 24.61 -12.49 8.27
C LEU A 179 24.45 -12.04 6.81
N ASP A 180 23.94 -12.95 5.99
CA ASP A 180 23.58 -12.71 4.60
C ASP A 180 22.04 -12.71 4.50
N VAL A 181 21.44 -11.61 4.07
CA VAL A 181 19.99 -11.51 3.82
C VAL A 181 19.76 -11.01 2.40
N ASP A 182 18.91 -11.72 1.66
CA ASP A 182 18.41 -11.31 0.37
C ASP A 182 16.90 -11.10 0.47
N MET A 183 16.44 -9.88 0.23
CA MET A 183 15.03 -9.54 0.18
C MET A 183 14.61 -9.31 -1.26
N VAL A 184 13.70 -10.12 -1.77
CA VAL A 184 13.20 -10.00 -3.15
C VAL A 184 11.72 -9.65 -3.11
N GLY A 185 11.36 -8.51 -3.67
CA GLY A 185 9.99 -8.04 -3.82
C GLY A 185 9.50 -8.20 -5.25
N PHE A 186 8.28 -8.69 -5.42
CA PHE A 186 7.62 -8.84 -6.73
C PHE A 186 6.40 -7.92 -6.81
N ASN A 187 6.27 -7.13 -7.88
CA ASN A 187 5.09 -6.32 -8.12
C ASN A 187 3.96 -7.15 -8.77
N THR A 188 2.80 -6.55 -9.01
CA THR A 188 1.64 -7.21 -9.65
C THR A 188 1.88 -7.61 -11.11
N LEU A 189 2.89 -7.04 -11.77
CA LEU A 189 3.29 -7.35 -13.14
C LEU A 189 4.32 -8.49 -13.22
N GLY A 190 4.88 -8.90 -12.07
CA GLY A 190 5.90 -9.95 -11.97
C GLY A 190 7.35 -9.46 -12.05
N ASP A 191 7.59 -8.15 -12.15
CA ASP A 191 8.93 -7.59 -12.06
C ASP A 191 9.47 -7.71 -10.63
N SER A 192 10.79 -7.80 -10.47
CA SER A 192 11.44 -7.99 -9.17
C SER A 192 12.44 -6.88 -8.82
N SER A 193 12.49 -6.52 -7.54
CA SER A 193 13.54 -5.69 -6.93
C SER A 193 14.19 -6.44 -5.77
N THR A 194 15.52 -6.34 -5.64
CA THR A 194 16.30 -7.12 -4.66
C THR A 194 17.16 -6.22 -3.79
N VAL A 195 17.05 -6.38 -2.48
CA VAL A 195 17.91 -5.75 -1.48
C VAL A 195 18.83 -6.82 -0.91
N GLU A 196 20.14 -6.57 -0.96
CA GLU A 196 21.15 -7.45 -0.38
C GLU A 196 21.74 -6.84 0.89
N VAL A 197 21.86 -7.68 1.91
CA VAL A 197 22.51 -7.38 3.18
C VAL A 197 23.64 -8.39 3.36
N ARG A 198 24.85 -7.87 3.53
CA ARG A 198 26.04 -8.64 3.91
C ARG A 198 26.65 -7.94 5.11
N ALA A 199 26.45 -8.52 6.29
CA ALA A 199 26.85 -7.88 7.55
C ALA A 199 27.68 -8.84 8.41
N THR A 200 28.71 -8.31 9.05
CA THR A 200 29.46 -9.04 10.08
C THR A 200 28.92 -8.65 11.44
N ILE A 201 28.63 -9.64 12.28
CA ILE A 201 28.17 -9.44 13.66
C ILE A 201 29.41 -9.27 14.54
N ALA A 202 29.41 -8.23 15.38
CA ALA A 202 30.48 -7.97 16.32
C ALA A 202 30.72 -9.18 17.23
N LYS A 203 31.99 -9.52 17.50
CA LYS A 203 32.35 -10.59 18.44
C LYS A 203 32.88 -10.02 19.76
N PRO A 204 32.68 -10.70 20.91
CA PRO A 204 33.09 -10.19 22.21
C PRO A 204 34.58 -9.87 22.36
N SER A 205 35.49 -10.67 21.78
CA SER A 205 36.94 -10.45 21.87
C SER A 205 37.42 -9.14 21.23
N ASP A 206 36.70 -8.59 20.25
CA ASP A 206 37.07 -7.31 19.62
C ASP A 206 36.99 -6.14 20.62
N TYR A 207 36.15 -6.28 21.66
CA TYR A 207 35.88 -5.23 22.64
C TYR A 207 36.26 -5.62 24.07
N GLY A 208 36.80 -6.83 24.29
CA GLY A 208 37.12 -7.34 25.63
C GLY A 208 35.89 -7.45 26.54
N SER A 209 34.76 -7.85 25.97
CA SER A 209 33.48 -8.00 26.67
C SER A 209 33.03 -9.47 26.69
N ASP A 210 31.98 -9.77 27.46
CA ASP A 210 31.34 -11.10 27.45
C ASP A 210 30.23 -11.20 26.38
N SER A 211 29.71 -10.08 25.90
CA SER A 211 28.60 -10.02 24.96
C SER A 211 28.59 -8.69 24.21
N THR A 212 28.35 -8.74 22.91
CA THR A 212 28.25 -7.58 22.03
C THR A 212 26.85 -7.44 21.46
N ARG A 213 26.50 -6.22 21.06
CA ARG A 213 25.26 -5.93 20.33
C ARG A 213 25.59 -5.35 18.95
N THR A 214 24.90 -5.81 17.92
CA THR A 214 25.05 -5.33 16.55
C THR A 214 23.69 -4.93 16.00
N ILE A 215 23.55 -3.69 15.52
CA ILE A 215 22.35 -3.24 14.80
C ILE A 215 22.68 -3.15 13.32
N ILE A 216 21.98 -3.93 12.49
CA ILE A 216 22.10 -3.89 11.03
C ILE A 216 20.88 -3.16 10.48
N ARG A 217 21.07 -1.90 10.07
CA ARG A 217 20.02 -1.01 9.58
C ARG A 217 20.07 -0.88 8.06
N MET A 218 19.03 -1.31 7.38
CA MET A 218 18.78 -0.96 5.98
C MET A 218 18.02 0.37 5.91
N SER A 219 18.42 1.25 4.99
CA SER A 219 17.82 2.57 4.78
C SER A 219 18.06 3.08 3.34
N LYS A 220 17.67 4.33 3.04
CA LYS A 220 17.90 4.99 1.74
C LYS A 220 19.36 5.09 1.30
N ILE A 221 20.32 4.97 2.22
CA ILE A 221 21.76 5.05 1.91
C ILE A 221 22.42 3.67 1.80
N GLY A 222 21.65 2.58 1.87
CA GLY A 222 22.13 1.20 1.90
C GLY A 222 22.04 0.57 3.28
N THR A 223 22.99 -0.31 3.60
CA THR A 223 23.05 -1.05 4.86
C THR A 223 24.11 -0.45 5.77
N THR A 224 23.70 0.03 6.95
CA THR A 224 24.60 0.48 8.02
C THR A 224 24.65 -0.54 9.14
N VAL A 225 25.85 -1.01 9.48
CA VAL A 225 26.09 -1.88 10.64
C VAL A 225 26.66 -1.05 11.77
N PHE A 226 26.02 -1.09 12.93
CA PHE A 226 26.48 -0.45 14.17
C PHE A 226 26.90 -1.52 15.17
N SER A 227 28.14 -1.43 15.66
CA SER A 227 28.70 -2.37 16.64
C SER A 227 28.80 -1.70 18.01
N TYR A 228 28.27 -2.35 19.04
CA TYR A 228 28.28 -1.89 20.42
C TYR A 228 29.14 -2.83 21.26
N ALA A 229 30.06 -2.25 22.04
CA ALA A 229 30.97 -3.01 22.89
C ALA A 229 30.26 -3.83 23.99
N THR A 230 29.05 -3.44 24.39
CA THR A 230 28.21 -4.18 25.36
C THR A 230 26.74 -4.07 24.96
N THR A 231 25.87 -4.92 25.51
CA THR A 231 24.43 -4.92 25.22
C THR A 231 23.71 -3.63 25.63
N ASP A 232 24.17 -3.01 26.72
CA ASP A 232 23.51 -1.85 27.34
C ASP A 232 24.15 -0.51 26.94
N ALA A 233 25.13 -0.53 26.04
CA ALA A 233 25.79 0.69 25.58
C ALA A 233 24.80 1.63 24.87
N ALA A 234 24.76 2.89 25.30
CA ALA A 234 23.88 3.91 24.73
C ALA A 234 24.31 4.39 23.34
N THR A 235 25.60 4.23 23.00
CA THR A 235 26.19 4.65 21.74
C THR A 235 27.01 3.53 21.14
N TRP A 236 27.03 3.44 19.80
CA TRP A 236 27.87 2.47 19.10
C TRP A 236 29.35 2.84 19.22
N THR A 237 30.20 1.82 19.19
CA THR A 237 31.65 1.96 19.16
C THR A 237 32.15 2.13 17.73
N ASP A 238 31.65 1.28 16.82
CA ASP A 238 32.03 1.29 15.40
C ASP A 238 30.78 1.32 14.51
N SER A 239 30.95 1.87 13.32
CA SER A 239 29.90 1.94 12.31
C SER A 239 30.49 1.82 10.90
N ILE A 240 29.81 1.06 10.04
CA ILE A 240 30.13 0.97 8.62
C ILE A 240 28.84 1.05 7.80
N THR A 241 28.83 1.90 6.77
CA THR A 241 27.74 1.98 5.80
C THR A 241 28.20 1.46 4.47
N THR A 242 27.49 0.47 3.95
CA THR A 242 27.73 -0.15 2.64
C THR A 242 26.58 0.21 1.70
N PRO A 243 26.86 0.90 0.58
CA PRO A 243 25.84 1.17 -0.44
C PRO A 243 25.36 -0.13 -1.10
N PRO A 244 24.20 -0.13 -1.78
CA PRO A 244 23.75 -1.30 -2.53
C PRO A 244 24.77 -1.70 -3.62
N SER A 245 24.94 -3.01 -3.82
CA SER A 245 25.74 -3.60 -4.90
C SER A 245 25.16 -3.24 -6.27
N GLU A 246 25.98 -3.32 -7.31
CA GLU A 246 25.53 -3.14 -8.69
C GLU A 246 24.39 -4.12 -9.03
N GLY A 247 23.26 -3.62 -9.52
CA GLY A 247 22.06 -4.41 -9.83
C GLY A 247 21.13 -4.70 -8.64
N THR A 248 21.44 -4.17 -7.45
CA THR A 248 20.58 -4.28 -6.24
C THR A 248 20.03 -2.93 -5.84
N SER A 249 19.01 -2.92 -5.00
CA SER A 249 18.27 -1.73 -4.59
C SER A 249 18.36 -1.49 -3.07
N THR A 250 17.97 -0.32 -2.61
CA THR A 250 17.81 -0.05 -1.17
C THR A 250 16.46 -0.54 -0.67
N ILE A 251 16.28 -0.63 0.66
CA ILE A 251 14.96 -0.97 1.23
C ILE A 251 13.88 0.06 0.86
N VAL A 252 14.26 1.32 0.67
CA VAL A 252 13.35 2.39 0.24
C VAL A 252 12.94 2.20 -1.22
N ASP A 253 13.86 1.82 -2.10
CA ASP A 253 13.55 1.51 -3.50
C ASP A 253 12.66 0.27 -3.62
N LEU A 254 12.94 -0.77 -2.82
CA LEU A 254 12.14 -1.99 -2.77
C LEU A 254 10.70 -1.71 -2.35
N LEU A 255 10.49 -0.84 -1.36
CA LEU A 255 9.14 -0.50 -0.89
C LEU A 255 8.44 0.49 -1.83
N SER A 256 9.18 1.41 -2.44
CA SER A 256 8.67 2.33 -3.47
C SER A 256 8.25 1.60 -4.75
N PHE A 257 8.77 0.39 -4.97
CA PHE A 257 8.36 -0.52 -6.04
C PHE A 257 6.97 -1.17 -5.80
N ASN A 258 6.34 -0.92 -4.65
CA ASN A 258 5.02 -1.42 -4.26
C ASN A 258 4.89 -2.96 -4.45
N PRO A 259 5.73 -3.77 -3.78
CA PRO A 259 5.74 -5.21 -3.96
C PRO A 259 4.46 -5.83 -3.38
N ALA A 260 3.78 -6.65 -4.19
CA ALA A 260 2.63 -7.43 -3.76
C ALA A 260 3.04 -8.58 -2.82
N VAL A 261 4.25 -9.11 -3.02
CA VAL A 261 4.86 -10.15 -2.18
C VAL A 261 6.32 -9.80 -1.95
N MET A 262 6.79 -9.94 -0.71
CA MET A 262 8.22 -9.91 -0.41
C MET A 262 8.66 -11.25 0.18
N ILE A 263 9.78 -11.75 -0.35
CA ILE A 263 10.45 -12.98 0.09
C ILE A 263 11.76 -12.59 0.75
N VAL A 264 11.88 -12.85 2.04
CA VAL A 264 13.11 -12.63 2.80
C VAL A 264 13.83 -13.96 2.96
N ARG A 265 15.03 -14.06 2.40
CA ARG A 265 15.93 -15.21 2.55
C ARG A 265 17.07 -14.79 3.43
N SER A 266 17.19 -15.39 4.61
CA SER A 266 18.30 -15.12 5.52
C SER A 266 19.11 -16.37 5.76
N ALA A 267 20.43 -16.21 5.70
CA ALA A 267 21.41 -17.21 6.06
C ALA A 267 22.44 -16.58 6.98
N ALA A 268 22.80 -17.28 8.04
CA ALA A 268 23.95 -16.93 8.85
C ALA A 268 25.04 -17.98 8.62
N ARG A 269 26.30 -17.58 8.75
CA ARG A 269 27.43 -18.51 8.78
C ARG A 269 28.49 -18.08 9.78
N ILE A 270 29.12 -19.07 10.39
CA ILE A 270 30.39 -18.92 11.08
C ILE A 270 31.47 -19.16 10.02
N ASP A 271 32.40 -18.22 9.90
CA ASP A 271 33.43 -18.25 8.86
C ASP A 271 34.74 -17.72 9.42
N GLY A 272 35.40 -18.56 10.22
CA GLY A 272 36.72 -18.29 10.74
C GLY A 272 37.02 -18.89 12.12
N ARG A 273 38.19 -18.50 12.64
CA ARG A 273 38.75 -18.94 13.92
C ARG A 273 38.22 -18.13 15.10
N GLY A 274 37.97 -18.80 16.21
CA GLY A 274 37.60 -18.18 17.47
C GLY A 274 37.38 -19.21 18.58
N THR A 275 36.85 -18.73 19.70
CA THR A 275 36.67 -19.56 20.91
C THR A 275 35.22 -19.95 21.08
N ILE A 276 34.97 -21.26 21.23
CA ILE A 276 33.68 -21.82 21.59
C ILE A 276 33.65 -22.02 23.10
N VAL A 277 32.58 -21.55 23.75
CA VAL A 277 32.33 -21.76 25.19
C VAL A 277 30.95 -22.37 25.35
N GLY A 278 30.82 -23.33 26.27
CA GLY A 278 29.53 -23.98 26.55
C GLY A 278 28.48 -22.97 27.05
N GLY A 279 27.27 -23.01 26.49
CA GLY A 279 26.15 -22.16 26.90
C GLY A 279 26.14 -20.74 26.30
N ALA A 280 27.14 -20.38 25.49
CA ALA A 280 27.13 -19.14 24.72
C ALA A 280 26.03 -19.17 23.65
N THR A 281 25.34 -18.05 23.46
CA THR A 281 24.24 -17.94 22.51
C THR A 281 24.45 -16.80 21.52
N ILE A 282 23.81 -16.92 20.36
CA ILE A 282 23.60 -15.82 19.44
C ILE A 282 22.10 -15.73 19.17
N GLY A 283 21.58 -14.52 19.18
CA GLY A 283 20.17 -14.29 18.95
C GLY A 283 19.94 -12.87 18.46
N GLY A 284 18.73 -12.60 18.01
CA GLY A 284 18.36 -11.27 17.62
C GLY A 284 16.87 -11.13 17.37
N GLN A 285 16.47 -9.88 17.21
CA GLN A 285 15.12 -9.51 16.83
C GLN A 285 15.21 -8.62 15.59
N TYR A 286 14.09 -8.49 14.89
CA TYR A 286 13.98 -7.52 13.81
C TYR A 286 12.85 -6.55 14.09
N ARG A 287 13.00 -5.31 13.60
CA ARG A 287 11.94 -4.31 13.60
C ARG A 287 11.94 -3.52 12.30
N MET A 288 10.75 -3.16 11.85
CA MET A 288 10.56 -2.21 10.76
C MET A 288 10.09 -0.89 11.36
N VAL A 289 10.77 0.20 11.01
CA VAL A 289 10.41 1.56 11.39
C VAL A 289 10.06 2.29 10.11
N ALA A 290 8.77 2.52 9.90
CA ALA A 290 8.26 3.27 8.75
C ALA A 290 7.68 4.61 9.26
N PRO A 291 8.50 5.67 9.37
CA PRO A 291 7.97 7.00 9.64
C PRO A 291 7.10 7.42 8.46
N PHE A 292 6.13 8.32 8.69
CA PHE A 292 5.27 8.82 7.62
C PHE A 292 5.97 9.93 6.81
N GLU A 293 7.16 9.59 6.33
CA GLU A 293 7.97 10.38 5.43
C GLU A 293 7.73 9.85 4.02
N VAL A 294 7.08 10.66 3.19
CA VAL A 294 6.58 10.26 1.89
C VAL A 294 6.96 11.25 0.81
N ARG A 295 7.08 10.74 -0.41
CA ARG A 295 7.08 11.52 -1.64
C ARG A 295 5.78 11.23 -2.38
N MET A 296 5.09 12.28 -2.81
CA MET A 296 3.78 12.15 -3.44
C MET A 296 3.78 12.77 -4.83
N ASP A 297 3.27 12.02 -5.81
CA ASP A 297 2.89 12.52 -7.12
C ASP A 297 1.53 13.25 -7.02
N PRO A 298 1.21 14.12 -7.99
CA PRO A 298 -0.10 14.76 -8.04
C PRO A 298 -1.22 13.72 -8.06
N MET A 299 -2.23 13.91 -7.22
CA MET A 299 -3.35 12.98 -7.12
C MET A 299 -4.68 13.72 -6.99
N THR A 300 -5.70 13.16 -7.63
CA THR A 300 -7.08 13.64 -7.55
C THR A 300 -7.96 12.50 -7.08
N PHE A 301 -8.86 12.76 -6.13
CA PHE A 301 -9.87 11.81 -5.69
C PHE A 301 -11.16 12.53 -5.28
N ILE A 302 -12.28 11.82 -5.34
CA ILE A 302 -13.58 12.30 -4.88
C ILE A 302 -13.98 11.48 -3.66
N SER A 303 -14.62 12.12 -2.68
CA SER A 303 -15.21 11.41 -1.55
C SER A 303 -16.16 10.31 -2.03
N VAL A 304 -16.06 9.14 -1.40
CA VAL A 304 -16.94 7.99 -1.70
C VAL A 304 -18.40 8.22 -1.31
N THR A 305 -18.65 9.23 -0.47
CA THR A 305 -19.99 9.64 -0.05
C THR A 305 -20.30 11.04 -0.58
N GLU A 306 -21.37 11.11 -1.36
CA GLU A 306 -22.07 12.32 -1.76
C GLU A 306 -22.96 12.85 -0.63
N THR A 307 -23.28 14.13 -0.68
CA THR A 307 -24.27 14.77 0.18
C THR A 307 -25.49 15.13 -0.66
N PRO A 308 -26.64 14.47 -0.47
CA PRO A 308 -27.87 14.83 -1.15
C PRO A 308 -28.39 16.18 -0.64
N ILE A 309 -28.98 16.94 -1.55
CA ILE A 309 -29.68 18.19 -1.33
C ILE A 309 -31.07 17.97 -1.91
N GLU A 310 -32.06 17.82 -1.03
CA GLU A 310 -33.45 17.64 -1.43
C GLU A 310 -33.93 18.86 -2.23
N GLU A 311 -34.84 18.62 -3.17
CA GLU A 311 -35.49 19.68 -3.95
C GLU A 311 -35.99 20.80 -3.02
N MET A 312 -35.53 22.02 -3.26
CA MET A 312 -35.93 23.17 -2.43
C MET A 312 -37.43 23.43 -2.58
N ALA A 313 -38.08 23.77 -1.46
CA ALA A 313 -39.47 24.21 -1.49
C ALA A 313 -39.65 25.38 -2.48
N HIS A 314 -40.73 25.32 -3.26
CA HIS A 314 -40.97 26.25 -4.37
C HIS A 314 -40.93 27.73 -3.96
N ASP A 315 -41.47 28.06 -2.79
CA ASP A 315 -41.46 29.43 -2.26
C ASP A 315 -40.04 29.90 -1.91
N VAL A 316 -39.22 29.03 -1.32
CA VAL A 316 -37.81 29.30 -1.00
C VAL A 316 -37.01 29.51 -2.28
N ARG A 317 -37.16 28.60 -3.25
CA ARG A 317 -36.53 28.74 -4.57
C ARG A 317 -36.90 30.06 -5.22
N SER A 318 -38.20 30.36 -5.29
CA SER A 318 -38.69 31.56 -5.97
C SER A 318 -38.11 32.82 -5.35
N ARG A 319 -38.04 32.87 -4.01
CA ARG A 319 -37.37 33.96 -3.29
C ARG A 319 -35.88 34.03 -3.59
N ILE A 320 -35.16 32.92 -3.64
CA ILE A 320 -33.73 32.92 -3.97
C ILE A 320 -33.53 33.48 -5.38
N ARG A 321 -34.27 32.95 -6.37
CA ARG A 321 -34.13 33.32 -7.79
C ARG A 321 -34.49 34.79 -8.07
N THR A 322 -35.44 35.37 -7.34
CA THR A 322 -35.90 36.75 -7.56
C THR A 322 -35.22 37.79 -6.67
N SER A 323 -34.68 37.38 -5.51
CA SER A 323 -34.07 38.31 -4.55
C SER A 323 -32.55 38.26 -4.52
N LEU A 324 -31.90 37.15 -4.88
CA LEU A 324 -30.45 37.07 -4.80
C LEU A 324 -29.78 37.90 -5.91
N VAL A 325 -29.05 38.93 -5.51
CA VAL A 325 -28.31 39.81 -6.43
C VAL A 325 -26.85 39.37 -6.54
N TYR A 326 -26.27 38.94 -5.43
CA TYR A 326 -24.85 38.61 -5.35
C TYR A 326 -24.58 37.71 -4.15
N ALA A 327 -23.69 36.75 -4.34
CA ALA A 327 -23.18 35.87 -3.28
C ALA A 327 -21.65 35.84 -3.36
N GLU A 328 -21.00 35.93 -2.20
CA GLU A 328 -19.54 35.85 -2.08
C GLU A 328 -19.17 34.96 -0.90
N LEU A 329 -18.23 34.05 -1.12
CA LEU A 329 -17.62 33.23 -0.09
C LEU A 329 -16.20 33.75 0.16
N THR A 330 -15.96 34.31 1.34
CA THR A 330 -14.62 34.64 1.81
C THR A 330 -14.09 33.50 2.65
N SER A 331 -13.00 32.89 2.21
CA SER A 331 -12.36 31.76 2.87
C SER A 331 -10.98 32.15 3.36
N THR A 332 -10.67 31.80 4.61
CA THR A 332 -9.32 31.79 5.15
C THR A 332 -8.94 30.34 5.42
N VAL A 333 -7.86 29.90 4.79
CA VAL A 333 -7.36 28.52 4.89
C VAL A 333 -6.00 28.56 5.57
N ILE A 334 -5.86 27.80 6.65
CA ILE A 334 -4.59 27.51 7.31
C ILE A 334 -4.25 26.06 6.99
N ASN A 335 -3.20 25.86 6.21
CA ASN A 335 -2.73 24.55 5.83
C ASN A 335 -1.46 24.20 6.61
N SER A 336 -1.54 23.20 7.49
CA SER A 336 -0.37 22.68 8.20
C SER A 336 0.08 21.29 7.72
N ILE A 337 -0.55 20.73 6.67
CA ILE A 337 0.00 19.55 5.98
C ILE A 337 1.09 19.99 4.98
N PRO A 338 2.10 19.15 4.70
CA PRO A 338 3.23 19.53 3.86
C PRO A 338 2.93 19.56 2.34
N ILE A 339 1.65 19.56 1.96
CA ILE A 339 1.20 19.41 0.57
C ILE A 339 0.18 20.49 0.27
N ASN A 340 0.32 21.15 -0.87
CA ASN A 340 -0.64 22.12 -1.38
C ASN A 340 -1.60 21.48 -2.41
N GLY A 341 -2.65 22.20 -2.76
CA GLY A 341 -3.68 21.66 -3.63
C GLY A 341 -4.96 22.48 -3.59
N ASP A 342 -6.07 21.83 -3.92
CA ASP A 342 -7.39 22.40 -3.79
C ASP A 342 -8.46 21.35 -3.44
N ILE A 343 -9.51 21.82 -2.79
CA ILE A 343 -10.72 21.07 -2.51
C ILE A 343 -11.85 21.76 -3.27
N SER A 344 -12.35 21.10 -4.30
CA SER A 344 -13.47 21.57 -5.12
C SER A 344 -14.74 20.88 -4.67
N ILE A 345 -15.78 21.61 -4.24
CA ILE A 345 -17.10 21.02 -3.98
C ILE A 345 -17.85 20.98 -5.29
N LEU A 346 -18.03 19.78 -5.82
CA LEU A 346 -18.78 19.53 -7.04
C LEU A 346 -20.28 19.57 -6.76
N LEU A 347 -21.07 19.99 -7.75
CA LEU A 347 -22.53 20.01 -7.76
C LEU A 347 -23.02 19.27 -9.00
N SER A 348 -24.03 18.41 -8.85
CA SER A 348 -24.67 17.70 -9.95
C SER A 348 -26.13 17.36 -9.63
N ASN A 349 -26.93 17.15 -10.67
CA ASN A 349 -28.26 16.53 -10.59
C ASN A 349 -28.22 14.99 -10.48
N LYS A 350 -27.03 14.39 -10.39
CA LYS A 350 -26.84 12.95 -10.11
C LYS A 350 -25.94 12.73 -8.90
N ASN A 351 -26.12 11.60 -8.24
CA ASN A 351 -25.34 11.17 -7.08
C ASN A 351 -23.93 10.65 -7.42
N LEU A 352 -23.56 10.64 -8.70
CA LEU A 352 -22.25 10.17 -9.17
C LEU A 352 -21.51 11.29 -9.90
N PHE A 353 -20.20 11.38 -9.66
CA PHE A 353 -19.34 12.41 -10.23
C PHE A 353 -18.17 11.79 -11.00
N PRO A 354 -17.84 12.30 -12.21
CA PRO A 354 -16.61 11.92 -12.89
C PRO A 354 -15.41 12.54 -12.16
N LEU A 355 -14.29 11.80 -12.12
CA LEU A 355 -13.06 12.29 -11.48
C LEU A 355 -12.53 13.55 -12.17
N ASP A 356 -12.48 13.50 -13.50
CA ASP A 356 -12.17 14.60 -14.40
C ASP A 356 -12.86 14.39 -15.76
N THR A 357 -12.60 15.28 -16.72
CA THR A 357 -13.21 15.26 -18.05
C THR A 357 -12.35 14.55 -19.11
N THR A 358 -11.33 13.79 -18.72
CA THR A 358 -10.53 12.98 -19.65
C THR A 358 -11.35 11.79 -20.16
N GLN A 359 -11.06 11.31 -21.37
CA GLN A 359 -11.85 10.24 -21.98
C GLN A 359 -11.74 8.94 -21.19
N GLU A 360 -10.58 8.67 -20.60
CA GLU A 360 -10.31 7.53 -19.74
C GLU A 360 -11.21 7.55 -18.50
N MET A 361 -11.24 8.68 -17.78
CA MET A 361 -12.06 8.82 -16.57
C MET A 361 -13.56 8.85 -16.87
N LEU A 362 -13.98 9.46 -17.98
CA LEU A 362 -15.37 9.41 -18.44
C LEU A 362 -15.81 7.98 -18.79
N SER A 363 -14.89 7.14 -19.28
CA SER A 363 -15.18 5.73 -19.56
C SER A 363 -15.37 4.91 -18.28
N ILE A 364 -14.56 5.18 -17.24
CA ILE A 364 -14.71 4.57 -15.90
C ILE A 364 -16.02 5.05 -15.25
N PHE A 365 -16.33 6.33 -15.38
CA PHE A 365 -17.59 6.90 -14.90
C PHE A 365 -18.81 6.25 -15.57
N ARG A 366 -18.76 6.05 -16.90
CA ARG A 366 -19.75 5.30 -17.67
C ARG A 366 -19.96 3.89 -17.13
N ASP A 367 -18.88 3.17 -16.82
CA ASP A 367 -18.98 1.81 -16.25
C ASP A 367 -19.68 1.83 -14.88
N SER A 368 -19.42 2.86 -14.07
CA SER A 368 -20.08 3.05 -12.76
C SER A 368 -21.58 3.32 -12.91
N LEU A 369 -21.97 4.17 -13.87
CA LEU A 369 -23.38 4.43 -14.20
C LEU A 369 -24.08 3.17 -14.72
N ALA A 370 -23.41 2.37 -15.56
CA ALA A 370 -23.98 1.14 -16.12
C ALA A 370 -24.32 0.07 -15.06
N VAL A 371 -23.68 0.12 -13.89
CA VAL A 371 -24.00 -0.75 -12.75
C VAL A 371 -25.26 -0.29 -12.03
N GLN A 372 -25.49 1.02 -11.93
CA GLN A 372 -26.60 1.59 -11.16
C GLN A 372 -27.87 1.80 -12.00
N GLU A 373 -27.73 2.04 -13.30
CA GLU A 373 -28.83 2.41 -14.18
C GLU A 373 -29.06 1.36 -15.28
N PRO A 374 -30.32 0.94 -15.51
CA PRO A 374 -30.64 0.08 -16.65
C PRO A 374 -30.53 0.86 -17.97
N GLY A 375 -30.11 0.19 -19.05
CA GLY A 375 -30.10 0.77 -20.40
C GLY A 375 -28.74 1.28 -20.89
N TRP A 376 -27.65 0.96 -20.19
CA TRP A 376 -26.29 1.15 -20.68
C TRP A 376 -25.78 -0.08 -21.43
N SER A 377 -25.22 0.12 -22.61
CA SER A 377 -24.52 -0.88 -23.41
C SER A 377 -23.00 -0.74 -23.22
N ALA A 378 -22.25 -1.83 -23.39
CA ALA A 378 -20.79 -1.80 -23.38
C ALA A 378 -20.18 -0.89 -24.48
N THR A 379 -20.95 -0.58 -25.53
CA THR A 379 -20.57 0.32 -26.62
C THR A 379 -20.88 1.79 -26.37
N ASP A 380 -21.62 2.11 -25.30
CA ASP A 380 -21.99 3.49 -25.01
C ASP A 380 -20.77 4.26 -24.51
N SER A 381 -20.67 5.53 -24.89
CA SER A 381 -19.60 6.42 -24.43
C SER A 381 -20.18 7.72 -23.89
N ILE A 382 -19.37 8.41 -23.08
CA ILE A 382 -19.70 9.74 -22.54
C ILE A 382 -18.70 10.75 -23.09
N TYR A 383 -19.20 11.91 -23.46
CA TYR A 383 -18.40 13.09 -23.77
C TYR A 383 -19.00 14.34 -23.11
N VAL A 384 -18.27 15.44 -23.13
CA VAL A 384 -18.65 16.69 -22.44
C VAL A 384 -18.99 17.79 -23.45
N ILE A 385 -20.04 18.55 -23.14
CA ILE A 385 -20.33 19.86 -23.75
C ILE A 385 -20.32 20.91 -22.66
N ASN A 386 -19.68 22.06 -22.90
CA ASN A 386 -19.61 23.17 -21.93
C ASN A 386 -19.99 24.54 -22.50
N LYS A 387 -20.58 24.56 -23.70
CA LYS A 387 -21.08 25.76 -24.35
C LYS A 387 -22.52 25.57 -24.76
N CYS A 388 -23.40 26.45 -24.32
CA CYS A 388 -24.83 26.38 -24.57
C CYS A 388 -25.18 26.41 -26.06
N ILE A 389 -24.40 27.11 -26.89
CA ILE A 389 -24.65 27.11 -28.34
C ILE A 389 -24.66 25.70 -28.93
N ARG A 390 -23.91 24.75 -28.35
CA ARG A 390 -23.82 23.34 -28.75
C ARG A 390 -24.95 22.46 -28.20
N LEU A 391 -25.73 22.98 -27.25
CA LEU A 391 -26.91 22.35 -26.69
C LEU A 391 -28.22 22.90 -27.32
N ASN A 392 -28.13 23.95 -28.14
CA ASN A 392 -29.30 24.57 -28.75
C ASN A 392 -30.01 23.62 -29.74
N PRO A 393 -31.25 23.17 -29.43
CA PRO A 393 -31.99 22.22 -30.25
C PRO A 393 -32.47 22.81 -31.59
N ASP A 394 -32.58 24.15 -31.71
CA ASP A 394 -32.99 24.85 -32.94
C ASP A 394 -31.86 25.06 -33.95
N SER A 395 -30.61 24.75 -33.60
CA SER A 395 -29.46 25.05 -34.48
C SER A 395 -28.44 23.92 -34.56
N SER A 396 -27.61 23.75 -33.54
CA SER A 396 -26.40 22.90 -33.62
C SER A 396 -26.51 21.57 -32.88
N ALA A 397 -27.64 21.34 -32.19
CA ALA A 397 -27.90 20.15 -31.37
C ALA A 397 -29.07 19.30 -31.93
N ASN A 398 -29.31 19.31 -33.24
CA ASN A 398 -30.43 18.57 -33.87
C ASN A 398 -30.45 17.07 -33.52
N ASP A 399 -29.27 16.49 -33.30
CA ASP A 399 -29.05 15.08 -32.94
C ASP A 399 -28.79 14.86 -31.43
N LEU A 400 -29.10 15.86 -30.60
CA LEU A 400 -28.91 15.83 -29.14
C LEU A 400 -30.26 16.03 -28.42
N TYR A 401 -30.47 15.28 -27.35
CA TYR A 401 -31.61 15.38 -26.46
C TYR A 401 -31.17 15.97 -25.12
N ILE A 402 -31.65 17.17 -24.79
CA ILE A 402 -31.24 17.90 -23.58
C ILE A 402 -32.27 17.79 -22.44
N PHE A 403 -33.48 17.32 -22.75
CA PHE A 403 -34.65 17.47 -21.88
C PHE A 403 -34.74 16.48 -20.71
N SER A 404 -33.76 15.59 -20.60
CA SER A 404 -33.54 14.76 -19.41
C SER A 404 -32.86 15.50 -18.27
N VAL A 405 -32.31 16.69 -18.52
CA VAL A 405 -31.58 17.49 -17.53
C VAL A 405 -32.14 18.90 -17.37
N MET A 406 -32.68 19.49 -18.43
CA MET A 406 -33.27 20.82 -18.41
C MET A 406 -34.65 20.80 -19.07
N ASN A 407 -35.58 21.65 -18.63
CA ASN A 407 -36.92 21.69 -19.24
C ASN A 407 -36.96 22.62 -20.46
N ASP A 408 -36.14 23.67 -20.45
CA ASP A 408 -35.98 24.61 -21.56
C ASP A 408 -34.48 24.82 -21.85
N PHE A 409 -34.13 25.04 -23.11
CA PHE A 409 -32.75 25.37 -23.49
C PHE A 409 -32.25 26.69 -22.87
N SER A 410 -33.14 27.63 -22.58
CA SER A 410 -32.82 28.90 -21.93
C SER A 410 -32.29 28.75 -20.50
N ASP A 411 -32.49 27.59 -19.86
CA ASP A 411 -31.88 27.24 -18.57
C ASP A 411 -30.40 26.86 -18.69
N CYS A 412 -29.86 26.77 -19.92
CA CYS A 412 -28.47 26.43 -20.12
C CYS A 412 -27.53 27.53 -19.64
N ILE A 413 -26.45 27.12 -18.98
CA ILE A 413 -25.39 27.98 -18.46
C ILE A 413 -24.07 27.68 -19.16
N ASP A 414 -23.44 28.70 -19.75
CA ASP A 414 -22.12 28.57 -20.36
C ASP A 414 -21.04 28.30 -19.29
N GLY A 415 -20.16 27.33 -19.55
CA GLY A 415 -19.07 26.95 -18.65
C GLY A 415 -19.35 25.74 -17.78
N VAL A 416 -20.63 25.39 -17.57
CA VAL A 416 -21.05 24.17 -16.86
C VAL A 416 -20.73 22.94 -17.71
N VAL A 417 -20.26 21.86 -17.08
CA VAL A 417 -19.95 20.60 -17.77
C VAL A 417 -21.21 19.76 -17.91
N TYR A 418 -21.77 19.70 -19.10
CA TYR A 418 -22.88 18.80 -19.43
C TYR A 418 -22.34 17.46 -19.93
N LEU A 419 -22.73 16.38 -19.26
CA LEU A 419 -22.37 15.01 -19.60
C LEU A 419 -23.35 14.46 -20.63
N VAL A 420 -22.82 14.02 -21.76
CA VAL A 420 -23.60 13.53 -22.89
C VAL A 420 -23.32 12.06 -23.14
N LYS A 421 -24.38 11.25 -23.10
CA LYS A 421 -24.36 9.85 -23.53
C LYS A 421 -24.47 9.81 -25.06
N TYR A 422 -23.47 9.23 -25.70
CA TYR A 422 -23.49 8.97 -27.13
C TYR A 422 -24.43 7.81 -27.47
N ASN A 423 -25.24 7.97 -28.52
CA ASN A 423 -26.13 6.93 -29.02
C ASN A 423 -25.86 6.64 -30.51
N PRO A 424 -25.36 5.45 -30.87
CA PRO A 424 -25.01 5.15 -32.26
C PRO A 424 -26.21 4.96 -33.20
N THR A 425 -27.42 4.82 -32.66
CA THR A 425 -28.64 4.48 -33.43
C THR A 425 -29.78 5.47 -33.24
N GLY A 426 -29.57 6.52 -32.44
CA GLY A 426 -30.56 7.52 -32.07
C GLY A 426 -29.92 8.86 -31.78
N LYS A 427 -30.61 9.72 -31.03
CA LYS A 427 -30.04 11.00 -30.58
C LYS A 427 -29.14 10.78 -29.37
N ASP A 428 -28.04 11.53 -29.32
CA ASP A 428 -27.24 11.68 -28.12
C ASP A 428 -28.10 12.28 -27.01
N THR A 429 -27.78 12.04 -25.75
CA THR A 429 -28.61 12.51 -24.63
C THR A 429 -27.77 13.16 -23.55
N VAL A 430 -28.08 14.39 -23.16
CA VAL A 430 -27.51 15.03 -21.98
C VAL A 430 -28.09 14.33 -20.76
N ILE A 431 -27.26 13.61 -20.01
CA ILE A 431 -27.70 12.78 -18.90
C ILE A 431 -27.52 13.45 -17.55
N SER A 432 -26.61 14.42 -17.44
CA SER A 432 -26.33 15.13 -16.19
C SER A 432 -25.52 16.40 -16.47
N TYR A 433 -25.47 17.31 -15.50
CA TYR A 433 -24.47 18.38 -15.44
C TYR A 433 -23.56 18.19 -14.22
N VAL A 434 -22.36 18.73 -14.31
CA VAL A 434 -21.40 18.83 -13.21
C VAL A 434 -20.84 20.25 -13.21
N ASP A 435 -20.87 20.88 -12.04
CA ASP A 435 -20.27 22.20 -11.82
C ASP A 435 -19.48 22.22 -10.51
N THR A 436 -18.69 23.28 -10.27
CA THR A 436 -17.98 23.49 -9.01
C THR A 436 -18.64 24.62 -8.23
N LEU A 437 -19.36 24.27 -7.15
CA LEU A 437 -20.07 25.23 -6.30
C LEU A 437 -19.10 26.16 -5.56
N LEU A 438 -18.02 25.60 -5.01
CA LEU A 438 -16.98 26.36 -4.34
C LEU A 438 -15.64 25.65 -4.42
N LYS A 439 -14.57 26.44 -4.45
CA LYS A 439 -13.19 25.94 -4.50
C LYS A 439 -12.40 26.48 -3.30
N VAL A 440 -11.90 25.56 -2.47
CA VAL A 440 -11.00 25.83 -1.36
C VAL A 440 -9.55 25.62 -1.81
N ILE A 441 -8.71 26.66 -1.76
CA ILE A 441 -7.29 26.56 -2.14
C ILE A 441 -6.48 26.21 -0.89
N LEU A 442 -5.69 25.14 -0.95
CA LEU A 442 -4.74 24.76 0.08
C LEU A 442 -3.39 25.43 -0.22
N PRO A 443 -2.95 26.44 0.56
CA PRO A 443 -1.69 27.13 0.30
C PRO A 443 -0.48 26.23 0.60
N ASN A 444 0.68 26.60 0.05
CA ASN A 444 1.94 26.01 0.48
C ASN A 444 2.22 26.36 1.95
N PRO A 445 2.80 25.44 2.74
CA PRO A 445 3.34 25.76 4.06
C PRO A 445 4.31 26.95 3.99
N ALA A 446 4.32 27.78 5.04
CA ALA A 446 5.19 28.95 5.08
C ALA A 446 6.66 28.56 5.35
N ALA A 447 6.90 27.51 6.13
CA ALA A 447 8.23 26.98 6.41
C ALA A 447 8.20 25.50 6.80
N PHE A 448 9.30 24.81 6.52
CA PHE A 448 9.57 23.44 6.97
C PHE A 448 10.72 23.44 7.99
N TYR A 449 10.77 22.43 8.85
CA TYR A 449 11.92 22.22 9.72
C TYR A 449 13.16 21.85 8.89
N SER A 450 14.34 22.32 9.33
CA SER A 450 15.62 21.95 8.74
C SER A 450 16.15 20.63 9.29
N ASP A 451 17.12 20.05 8.59
CA ASP A 451 17.84 18.83 8.98
C ASP A 451 18.59 18.95 10.33
N THR A 452 18.79 20.18 10.81
CA THR A 452 19.44 20.51 12.08
C THR A 452 18.47 20.77 13.24
N SER A 453 17.16 20.67 12.99
CA SER A 453 16.14 20.90 14.00
C SER A 453 16.18 19.82 15.10
N THR A 454 15.92 20.23 16.34
CA THR A 454 15.82 19.32 17.51
C THR A 454 14.38 19.10 17.96
N ILE A 455 13.43 19.84 17.37
CA ILE A 455 12.01 19.85 17.76
C ILE A 455 11.08 19.33 16.66
N GLY A 456 11.59 19.13 15.44
CA GLY A 456 10.81 18.64 14.30
C GLY A 456 11.70 18.00 13.25
N HIS A 457 11.10 17.23 12.35
CA HIS A 457 11.82 16.46 11.32
C HIS A 457 11.97 17.25 10.03
N PRO A 458 13.08 17.12 9.28
CA PRO A 458 13.17 17.70 7.95
C PRO A 458 12.02 17.23 7.05
N GLY A 459 11.43 18.17 6.30
CA GLY A 459 10.23 17.94 5.50
C GLY A 459 8.90 18.03 6.28
N GLN A 460 8.93 18.15 7.61
CA GLN A 460 7.76 18.46 8.44
C GLN A 460 7.47 19.97 8.39
N VAL A 461 6.19 20.34 8.37
CA VAL A 461 5.76 21.74 8.44
C VAL A 461 6.16 22.35 9.78
N ALA A 462 6.94 23.44 9.73
CA ALA A 462 7.30 24.23 10.91
C ALA A 462 6.36 25.43 11.10
N SER A 463 5.93 26.06 10.01
CA SER A 463 4.93 27.12 10.03
C SER A 463 3.86 26.83 8.98
N PRO A 464 2.57 26.77 9.39
CA PRO A 464 1.47 26.60 8.46
C PRO A 464 1.43 27.68 7.38
N GLY A 465 0.93 27.33 6.21
CA GLY A 465 0.59 28.27 5.15
C GLY A 465 -0.76 28.92 5.45
N VAL A 466 -0.90 30.22 5.18
CA VAL A 466 -2.17 30.93 5.38
C VAL A 466 -2.52 31.69 4.10
N ILE A 467 -3.75 31.54 3.63
CA ILE A 467 -4.28 32.32 2.52
C ILE A 467 -5.71 32.77 2.85
N SER A 468 -6.03 34.01 2.51
CA SER A 468 -7.40 34.52 2.54
C SER A 468 -7.76 35.02 1.16
N TYR A 469 -8.91 34.61 0.65
CA TYR A 469 -9.41 35.06 -0.63
C TYR A 469 -10.94 35.07 -0.62
N ALA A 470 -11.51 35.93 -1.46
CA ALA A 470 -12.93 35.97 -1.72
C ALA A 470 -13.19 35.36 -3.09
N SER A 471 -14.14 34.43 -3.15
CA SER A 471 -14.68 33.89 -4.39
C SER A 471 -16.12 34.38 -4.50
N ALA A 472 -16.42 35.17 -5.52
CA ALA A 472 -17.80 35.36 -5.93
C ALA A 472 -18.38 33.96 -6.24
N MET A 473 -19.54 33.65 -5.68
CA MET A 473 -20.29 32.47 -6.08
C MET A 473 -21.01 32.83 -7.38
N ASP A 474 -20.84 32.01 -8.41
CA ASP A 474 -21.59 32.21 -9.65
C ASP A 474 -23.08 32.06 -9.34
N THR A 475 -23.86 33.10 -9.65
CA THR A 475 -25.31 33.07 -9.52
C THR A 475 -25.90 31.91 -10.32
N ASN A 476 -25.27 31.52 -11.43
CA ASN A 476 -25.67 30.38 -12.23
C ASN A 476 -25.60 29.05 -11.47
N SER A 477 -24.56 28.81 -10.67
CA SER A 477 -24.46 27.61 -9.84
C SER A 477 -25.54 27.58 -8.75
N LEU A 478 -25.99 28.74 -8.27
CA LEU A 478 -27.13 28.86 -7.36
C LEU A 478 -28.48 28.66 -8.09
N PHE A 479 -28.56 29.01 -9.38
CA PHE A 479 -29.71 28.67 -10.22
C PHE A 479 -29.82 27.17 -10.48
N LEU A 480 -28.69 26.48 -10.72
CA LEU A 480 -28.62 25.02 -10.78
C LEU A 480 -29.03 24.40 -9.44
N LEU A 481 -28.52 24.91 -8.32
CA LEU A 481 -28.88 24.41 -6.99
C LEU A 481 -30.38 24.56 -6.67
N THR A 482 -31.05 25.46 -7.35
CA THR A 482 -32.48 25.73 -7.18
C THR A 482 -33.31 25.18 -8.33
N ASP A 483 -32.75 24.34 -9.20
CA ASP A 483 -33.52 23.69 -10.26
C ASP A 483 -34.42 22.56 -9.72
N TYR A 484 -34.99 21.74 -10.58
CA TYR A 484 -36.00 20.76 -10.19
C TYR A 484 -35.38 19.42 -9.80
N GLY A 485 -35.92 18.81 -8.76
CA GLY A 485 -35.46 17.52 -8.26
C GLY A 485 -34.29 17.62 -7.28
N ASP A 486 -33.81 16.46 -6.87
CA ASP A 486 -32.71 16.36 -5.90
C ASP A 486 -31.37 16.66 -6.58
N HIS A 487 -30.48 17.27 -5.81
CA HIS A 487 -29.11 17.56 -6.25
C HIS A 487 -28.14 16.91 -5.28
N TYR A 488 -26.89 16.83 -5.70
CA TYR A 488 -25.87 16.15 -4.95
C TYR A 488 -24.62 16.99 -4.98
N THR A 489 -23.88 16.96 -3.87
CA THR A 489 -22.57 17.56 -3.79
C THR A 489 -21.52 16.56 -3.33
N ALA A 490 -20.31 16.69 -3.85
CA ALA A 490 -19.20 15.83 -3.45
C ALA A 490 -17.89 16.63 -3.43
N PRO A 491 -17.09 16.53 -2.35
CA PRO A 491 -15.77 17.14 -2.34
C PRO A 491 -14.81 16.33 -3.21
N ARG A 492 -14.19 17.01 -4.17
CA ARG A 492 -13.03 16.55 -4.94
C ARG A 492 -11.77 17.18 -4.39
N PHE A 493 -10.82 16.33 -4.01
CA PHE A 493 -9.50 16.74 -3.57
C PHE A 493 -8.53 16.63 -4.72
N HIS A 494 -7.76 17.68 -4.96
CA HIS A 494 -6.60 17.68 -5.83
C HIS A 494 -5.38 18.08 -5.01
N LEU A 495 -4.43 17.18 -4.85
CA LEU A 495 -3.15 17.44 -4.19
C LEU A 495 -2.09 17.53 -5.28
N ASN A 496 -1.29 18.60 -5.28
CA ASN A 496 -0.28 18.83 -6.31
C ASN A 496 0.96 17.91 -6.16
N GLY A 497 1.00 17.09 -5.11
CA GLY A 497 2.17 16.28 -4.77
C GLY A 497 3.28 17.09 -4.13
N THR A 498 4.46 16.49 -4.01
CA THR A 498 5.65 17.05 -3.35
C THR A 498 6.76 17.42 -4.33
N ASN A 499 6.48 17.41 -5.64
CA ASN A 499 7.44 17.72 -6.71
C ASN A 499 8.75 16.91 -6.63
N GLY A 500 8.68 15.68 -6.14
CA GLY A 500 9.86 14.81 -6.02
C GLY A 500 10.55 14.89 -4.64
N GLU A 501 10.18 15.85 -3.79
CA GLU A 501 10.76 16.03 -2.46
C GLU A 501 10.12 15.11 -1.42
N SER A 502 10.91 14.80 -0.39
CA SER A 502 10.47 14.03 0.77
C SER A 502 9.78 14.96 1.77
N VAL A 503 8.55 14.65 2.17
CA VAL A 503 7.82 15.40 3.20
C VAL A 503 7.39 14.51 4.34
N PHE A 504 7.27 15.09 5.52
CA PHE A 504 6.95 14.37 6.74
C PHE A 504 5.56 14.78 7.24
N LEU A 505 4.65 13.81 7.33
CA LEU A 505 3.32 14.03 7.90
C LEU A 505 3.28 13.58 9.36
N THR A 506 2.54 14.33 10.17
CA THR A 506 2.32 14.05 11.58
C THR A 506 0.84 13.95 11.91
N SER A 507 0.52 13.38 13.07
CA SER A 507 -0.85 13.38 13.59
C SER A 507 -1.33 14.76 14.06
N GLU A 508 -0.44 15.75 14.14
CA GLU A 508 -0.78 17.13 14.52
C GLU A 508 -1.16 17.99 13.31
N ASP A 509 -0.80 17.53 12.10
CA ASP A 509 -1.09 18.26 10.86
C ASP A 509 -2.61 18.33 10.63
N ASN A 510 -3.10 19.53 10.38
CA ASN A 510 -4.49 19.85 10.14
C ASN A 510 -4.67 20.90 9.04
N ILE A 511 -5.89 20.96 8.52
CA ILE A 511 -6.33 22.02 7.62
C ILE A 511 -7.48 22.73 8.33
N ASP A 512 -7.30 23.99 8.68
CA ASP A 512 -8.36 24.86 9.19
C ASP A 512 -8.92 25.67 8.02
N ILE A 513 -10.24 25.60 7.85
CA ILE A 513 -10.97 26.35 6.83
C ILE A 513 -12.03 27.18 7.55
N SER A 514 -11.79 28.48 7.60
CA SER A 514 -12.74 29.45 8.14
C SER A 514 -13.39 30.21 7.00
N THR A 515 -14.70 30.01 6.79
CA THR A 515 -15.45 30.66 5.72
C THR A 515 -16.50 31.63 6.27
N PHE A 516 -16.71 32.72 5.55
CA PHE A 516 -17.81 33.65 5.76
C PHE A 516 -18.50 33.90 4.42
N MET A 517 -19.82 33.71 4.39
CA MET A 517 -20.63 33.88 3.20
C MET A 517 -21.45 35.17 3.29
N THR A 518 -21.36 36.00 2.27
CA THR A 518 -22.11 37.25 2.14
C THR A 518 -23.16 37.09 1.05
N PHE A 519 -24.43 37.30 1.39
CA PHE A 519 -25.50 37.44 0.42
C PHE A 519 -25.96 38.89 0.34
N ARG A 520 -26.12 39.39 -0.88
CA ARG A 520 -26.80 40.64 -1.16
C ARG A 520 -28.16 40.32 -1.78
N LEU A 521 -29.22 40.67 -1.06
CA LEU A 521 -30.59 40.43 -1.47
C LEU A 521 -31.28 41.74 -1.88
N SER A 522 -32.16 41.66 -2.87
CA SER A 522 -33.10 42.72 -3.26
C SER A 522 -34.40 42.56 -2.47
N SER A 523 -34.91 43.65 -1.92
CA SER A 523 -36.17 43.65 -1.17
C SER A 523 -37.41 43.42 -2.04
N THR A 524 -37.32 43.68 -3.35
CA THR A 524 -38.47 43.56 -4.27
C THR A 524 -38.88 42.10 -4.48
N GLY A 525 -37.93 41.19 -4.72
CA GLY A 525 -38.23 39.76 -4.92
C GLY A 525 -38.50 38.97 -3.63
N MET A 526 -38.08 39.48 -2.47
CA MET A 526 -38.18 38.73 -1.21
C MET A 526 -39.61 38.65 -0.64
N ILE A 527 -40.47 39.61 -0.99
CA ILE A 527 -41.83 39.78 -0.42
C ILE A 527 -42.91 39.35 -1.42
N GLU A 528 -42.56 39.18 -2.69
CA GLU A 528 -43.51 38.71 -3.70
C GLU A 528 -43.88 37.24 -3.44
N PRO A 529 -45.18 36.89 -3.53
CA PRO A 529 -45.57 35.49 -3.49
C PRO A 529 -44.96 34.76 -4.70
N ALA A 530 -44.55 33.52 -4.49
CA ALA A 530 -44.08 32.69 -5.59
C ALA A 530 -45.19 32.56 -6.64
N SER A 531 -44.86 32.83 -7.90
CA SER A 531 -45.77 32.63 -9.02
C SER A 531 -46.07 31.14 -9.17
N ASN A 532 -47.32 30.81 -9.47
CA ASN A 532 -47.67 29.43 -9.82
C ASN A 532 -46.90 29.01 -11.08
N GLU A 533 -46.37 27.79 -11.06
CA GLU A 533 -45.57 27.22 -12.14
C GLU A 533 -46.09 25.82 -12.48
N ILE A 534 -46.06 25.48 -13.78
CA ILE A 534 -46.35 24.14 -14.28
C ILE A 534 -45.08 23.69 -15.00
N VAL A 535 -44.72 22.41 -14.86
CA VAL A 535 -43.54 21.83 -15.51
C VAL A 535 -43.92 20.51 -16.14
N ILE A 536 -43.86 20.41 -17.46
CA ILE A 536 -44.12 19.19 -18.22
C ILE A 536 -42.95 18.22 -17.99
N LEU A 537 -43.29 17.02 -17.52
CA LEU A 537 -42.32 15.94 -17.27
C LEU A 537 -42.31 14.91 -18.40
N TYR A 538 -43.46 14.67 -19.05
CA TYR A 538 -43.57 13.71 -20.14
C TYR A 538 -44.87 13.88 -20.94
N PRO A 539 -44.84 13.77 -22.28
CA PRO A 539 -43.66 13.84 -23.14
C PRO A 539 -43.11 15.27 -23.16
N ASN A 540 -41.79 15.43 -23.10
CA ASN A 540 -41.13 16.74 -23.04
C ASN A 540 -40.18 17.01 -24.23
N GLY A 541 -40.08 16.07 -25.18
CA GLY A 541 -39.34 16.21 -26.43
C GLY A 541 -38.61 14.94 -26.84
N GLY A 542 -38.40 14.72 -28.14
CA GLY A 542 -37.61 13.61 -28.68
C GLY A 542 -38.24 12.21 -28.55
N GLU A 543 -39.30 12.04 -27.77
CA GLU A 543 -39.97 10.74 -27.62
C GLU A 543 -40.70 10.33 -28.91
N THR A 544 -41.01 9.04 -29.03
CA THR A 544 -41.86 8.50 -30.10
C THR A 544 -43.04 7.77 -29.48
N LEU A 545 -44.23 8.36 -29.59
CA LEU A 545 -45.47 7.74 -29.15
C LEU A 545 -46.12 6.94 -30.29
N ALA A 546 -46.83 5.87 -29.94
CA ALA A 546 -47.55 5.07 -30.91
C ALA A 546 -48.96 5.65 -31.13
N PRO A 547 -49.41 5.84 -32.39
CA PRO A 547 -50.76 6.33 -32.67
C PRO A 547 -51.80 5.31 -32.20
N GLY A 548 -52.88 5.80 -31.60
CA GLY A 548 -53.98 4.98 -31.08
C GLY A 548 -53.65 4.18 -29.82
N VAL A 549 -52.47 4.41 -29.23
CA VAL A 549 -52.08 3.82 -27.94
C VAL A 549 -52.23 4.89 -26.86
N GLU A 550 -52.89 4.54 -25.76
CA GLU A 550 -53.01 5.43 -24.60
C GLU A 550 -51.65 5.67 -23.97
N ASN A 551 -51.28 6.93 -23.82
CA ASN A 551 -50.09 7.39 -23.13
C ASN A 551 -50.52 8.33 -22.00
N ILE A 552 -49.67 8.51 -21.00
CA ILE A 552 -49.90 9.47 -19.93
C ILE A 552 -49.12 10.75 -20.24
N ILE A 553 -49.76 11.90 -20.15
CA ILE A 553 -49.12 13.20 -20.06
C ILE A 553 -48.90 13.45 -18.57
N LYS A 554 -47.69 13.84 -18.17
CA LYS A 554 -47.30 14.11 -16.79
C LYS A 554 -46.72 15.51 -16.70
N TRP A 555 -47.09 16.21 -15.65
CA TRP A 555 -46.49 17.48 -15.26
C TRP A 555 -46.37 17.54 -13.75
N LYS A 556 -45.76 18.61 -13.24
CA LYS A 556 -45.73 18.92 -11.83
C LYS A 556 -46.15 20.36 -11.64
N THR A 557 -47.09 20.57 -10.74
CA THR A 557 -47.61 21.90 -10.41
C THR A 557 -46.96 22.41 -9.13
N TYR A 558 -46.50 23.66 -9.18
CA TYR A 558 -46.01 24.38 -8.01
C TYR A 558 -46.90 25.59 -7.73
N GLY A 559 -47.27 25.77 -6.46
CA GLY A 559 -48.27 26.76 -6.07
C GLY A 559 -49.70 26.17 -6.09
N THR A 560 -50.69 27.01 -6.39
CA THR A 560 -52.12 26.62 -6.38
C THR A 560 -52.74 26.84 -7.74
N VAL A 561 -52.88 25.77 -8.52
CA VAL A 561 -53.58 25.73 -9.81
C VAL A 561 -54.67 24.65 -9.74
N PRO A 562 -55.95 25.00 -9.51
CA PRO A 562 -57.03 24.03 -9.31
C PRO A 562 -57.38 23.22 -10.56
N THR A 563 -57.30 23.84 -11.73
CA THR A 563 -57.67 23.23 -13.02
C THR A 563 -56.66 23.56 -14.10
N VAL A 564 -56.56 22.72 -15.13
CA VAL A 564 -55.66 22.91 -16.27
C VAL A 564 -56.37 22.71 -17.61
N ASN A 565 -55.90 23.42 -18.63
CA ASN A 565 -56.17 23.10 -20.03
C ASN A 565 -54.94 22.41 -20.62
N VAL A 566 -55.17 21.34 -21.37
CA VAL A 566 -54.12 20.58 -22.06
C VAL A 566 -54.38 20.63 -23.55
N ASP A 567 -53.42 21.14 -24.31
CA ASP A 567 -53.49 21.27 -25.76
C ASP A 567 -52.32 20.54 -26.43
N PHE A 568 -52.47 20.19 -27.71
CA PHE A 568 -51.37 19.74 -28.57
C PHE A 568 -51.32 20.51 -29.89
N ALA A 569 -50.15 20.59 -30.48
CA ALA A 569 -49.95 21.11 -31.83
C ALA A 569 -49.07 20.15 -32.63
N ILE A 570 -49.30 20.03 -33.93
CA ILE A 570 -48.56 19.12 -34.83
C ILE A 570 -47.71 19.86 -35.87
N ILE A 571 -47.40 21.12 -35.61
CA ILE A 571 -46.65 22.02 -36.48
C ILE A 571 -45.39 22.54 -35.77
N GLY A 572 -44.35 22.86 -36.55
CA GLY A 572 -43.17 23.58 -36.07
C GLY A 572 -43.52 25.01 -35.69
N ASN A 573 -43.13 25.41 -34.48
CA ASN A 573 -43.30 26.73 -33.87
C ASN A 573 -44.78 27.19 -33.87
N PRO A 574 -45.66 26.49 -33.13
CA PRO A 574 -47.09 26.77 -33.13
C PRO A 574 -47.38 28.18 -32.61
N SER A 575 -48.23 28.90 -33.33
CA SER A 575 -48.89 30.10 -32.83
C SER A 575 -50.10 29.72 -31.97
N ASP A 576 -50.70 30.69 -31.26
CA ASP A 576 -51.85 30.41 -30.40
C ASP A 576 -53.06 29.76 -31.10
N ALA A 577 -53.22 30.00 -32.41
CA ALA A 577 -54.29 29.42 -33.21
C ALA A 577 -54.04 27.96 -33.64
N ASP A 578 -52.80 27.47 -33.51
CA ASP A 578 -52.41 26.13 -33.97
C ASP A 578 -52.63 25.03 -32.91
N TRP A 579 -52.96 25.43 -31.68
CA TRP A 579 -53.20 24.53 -30.57
C TRP A 579 -54.60 23.91 -30.63
N ILE A 580 -54.64 22.58 -30.50
CA ILE A 580 -55.84 21.77 -30.50
C ILE A 580 -56.05 21.23 -29.08
N GLU A 581 -57.23 21.45 -28.53
CA GLU A 581 -57.60 21.01 -27.18
C GLU A 581 -57.57 19.48 -27.07
N ILE A 582 -56.87 18.97 -26.05
CA ILE A 582 -57.00 17.59 -25.56
C ILE A 582 -58.08 17.55 -24.48
N ALA A 583 -57.98 18.47 -23.51
CA ALA A 583 -58.91 18.59 -22.39
C ALA A 583 -58.94 20.03 -21.85
N SER A 584 -60.07 20.41 -21.24
CA SER A 584 -60.37 21.79 -20.82
C SER A 584 -60.90 21.81 -19.39
N ALA A 585 -60.37 22.71 -18.56
CA ALA A 585 -60.75 22.90 -17.16
C ALA A 585 -60.78 21.58 -16.34
N GLU A 586 -59.85 20.68 -16.63
CA GLU A 586 -59.73 19.41 -15.91
C GLU A 586 -59.14 19.64 -14.51
N GLU A 587 -59.55 18.82 -13.54
CA GLU A 587 -58.98 18.84 -12.20
C GLU A 587 -57.47 18.58 -12.28
N ASN A 588 -56.68 19.44 -11.64
CA ASN A 588 -55.23 19.34 -11.71
C ASN A 588 -54.69 18.25 -10.79
N VAL A 589 -54.56 17.04 -11.33
CA VAL A 589 -53.98 15.87 -10.66
C VAL A 589 -52.59 15.52 -11.19
N ASP A 590 -51.88 16.50 -11.77
CA ASP A 590 -50.51 16.37 -12.31
C ASP A 590 -50.34 15.30 -13.42
N SER A 591 -51.44 14.81 -13.99
CA SER A 591 -51.41 13.86 -15.10
C SER A 591 -52.74 13.80 -15.89
N LEU A 592 -52.64 13.41 -17.16
CA LEU A 592 -53.79 13.19 -18.05
C LEU A 592 -53.51 12.04 -19.02
N PHE A 593 -54.44 11.10 -19.17
CA PHE A 593 -54.33 10.09 -20.23
C PHE A 593 -54.71 10.68 -21.59
N TRP A 594 -53.86 10.45 -22.59
CA TRP A 594 -54.05 10.92 -23.96
C TRP A 594 -53.75 9.82 -24.97
N THR A 595 -54.64 9.67 -25.94
CA THR A 595 -54.46 8.73 -27.06
C THR A 595 -54.23 9.53 -28.35
N PRO A 596 -52.97 9.76 -28.75
CA PRO A 596 -52.68 10.51 -29.97
C PRO A 596 -53.17 9.74 -31.20
N SER A 597 -54.03 10.37 -32.02
CA SER A 597 -54.60 9.76 -33.21
C SER A 597 -53.92 10.21 -34.52
N MET A 598 -53.25 11.36 -34.50
CA MET A 598 -52.61 11.97 -35.66
C MET A 598 -51.11 11.71 -35.65
N ALA A 599 -50.60 11.14 -36.73
CA ALA A 599 -49.16 10.94 -36.91
C ALA A 599 -48.48 12.26 -37.33
N SER A 600 -47.41 12.62 -36.64
CA SER A 600 -46.57 13.78 -36.96
C SER A 600 -45.20 13.61 -36.31
N ASP A 601 -44.16 14.15 -36.94
CA ASP A 601 -42.79 14.17 -36.40
C ASP A 601 -42.50 15.47 -35.62
N SER A 602 -43.50 16.34 -35.47
CA SER A 602 -43.37 17.67 -34.85
C SER A 602 -44.56 17.97 -33.95
N VAL A 603 -44.72 17.15 -32.90
CA VAL A 603 -45.78 17.33 -31.90
C VAL A 603 -45.26 18.09 -30.70
N ARG A 604 -46.04 19.06 -30.21
CA ARG A 604 -45.83 19.75 -28.93
C ARG A 604 -47.08 19.63 -28.05
N ILE A 605 -46.89 19.67 -26.74
CA ILE A 605 -47.96 19.76 -25.75
C ILE A 605 -47.83 21.09 -25.01
N ARG A 606 -48.97 21.67 -24.65
CA ARG A 606 -49.06 22.83 -23.77
C ARG A 606 -50.00 22.53 -22.63
N ILE A 607 -49.61 22.93 -21.42
CA ILE A 607 -50.45 22.88 -20.22
C ILE A 607 -50.50 24.28 -19.64
N ARG A 608 -51.70 24.75 -19.32
CA ARG A 608 -51.89 26.10 -18.80
C ARG A 608 -53.00 26.17 -17.77
N ASP A 609 -52.81 27.04 -16.80
CA ASP A 609 -53.86 27.46 -15.88
C ASP A 609 -54.83 28.38 -16.63
N PRO A 610 -56.10 27.97 -16.86
CA PRO A 610 -57.09 28.77 -17.58
C PRO A 610 -57.38 30.11 -16.90
N ASP A 611 -57.17 30.22 -15.58
CA ASP A 611 -57.42 31.44 -14.80
C ASP A 611 -56.22 32.40 -14.79
N SER A 612 -55.08 31.98 -15.35
CA SER A 612 -53.84 32.76 -15.36
C SER A 612 -53.70 33.72 -16.56
N PHE A 613 -54.72 33.83 -17.42
CA PHE A 613 -54.65 34.66 -18.62
C PHE A 613 -54.47 36.15 -18.32
N ASN A 614 -53.41 36.75 -18.87
CA ASN A 614 -53.12 38.16 -18.73
C ASN A 614 -53.56 38.93 -19.99
N ASN A 615 -54.66 39.67 -19.87
CA ASN A 615 -55.23 40.50 -20.93
C ASN A 615 -54.29 41.61 -21.44
N GLN A 616 -53.25 42.00 -20.67
CA GLN A 616 -52.31 43.05 -21.10
C GLN A 616 -51.19 42.50 -21.99
N THR A 617 -50.77 41.26 -21.74
CA THR A 617 -49.71 40.60 -22.51
C THR A 617 -50.25 39.58 -23.51
N GLU A 618 -51.57 39.35 -23.52
CA GLU A 618 -52.27 38.35 -24.30
C GLU A 618 -51.66 36.93 -24.14
N LYS A 619 -51.19 36.63 -22.92
CA LYS A 619 -50.50 35.37 -22.58
C LYS A 619 -50.94 34.83 -21.23
N TYR A 620 -50.85 33.54 -21.05
CA TYR A 620 -51.04 32.90 -19.75
C TYR A 620 -49.80 33.15 -18.88
N LYS A 621 -50.02 33.47 -17.60
CA LYS A 621 -48.91 33.66 -16.64
C LYS A 621 -48.35 32.32 -16.15
N THR A 622 -49.20 31.30 -16.10
CA THR A 622 -48.86 29.96 -15.65
C THR A 622 -49.18 29.01 -16.80
N GLU A 623 -48.20 28.83 -17.67
CA GLU A 623 -48.22 27.87 -18.76
C GLU A 623 -46.86 27.23 -18.91
N ASP A 624 -46.84 26.01 -19.44
CA ASP A 624 -45.64 25.34 -19.89
C ASP A 624 -45.90 24.65 -21.22
N ILE A 625 -44.87 24.59 -22.05
CA ILE A 625 -44.88 23.95 -23.36
C ILE A 625 -43.75 22.93 -23.37
N SER A 626 -44.02 21.73 -23.89
CA SER A 626 -43.00 20.69 -24.02
C SER A 626 -41.71 21.28 -24.61
N GLY A 627 -40.60 21.09 -23.91
CA GLY A 627 -39.31 21.74 -24.19
C GLY A 627 -38.86 21.55 -25.64
N TRP A 628 -39.22 20.42 -26.25
CA TRP A 628 -39.05 20.19 -27.69
C TRP A 628 -40.14 19.33 -28.33
N TYR A 629 -40.02 19.17 -29.65
CA TYR A 629 -40.90 18.32 -30.43
C TYR A 629 -40.68 16.83 -30.12
N PHE A 630 -41.78 16.09 -29.97
CA PHE A 630 -41.80 14.63 -29.99
C PHE A 630 -42.57 14.14 -31.24
N SER A 631 -42.53 12.84 -31.50
CA SER A 631 -43.17 12.23 -32.67
C SER A 631 -44.28 11.27 -32.29
N VAL A 632 -45.30 11.18 -33.14
CA VAL A 632 -46.35 10.15 -33.10
C VAL A 632 -46.24 9.36 -34.40
N SER A 633 -45.77 8.12 -34.35
CA SER A 633 -45.61 7.30 -35.56
C SER A 633 -45.88 5.81 -35.32
N SER A 634 -46.53 5.17 -36.28
CA SER A 634 -46.73 3.71 -36.24
C SER A 634 -45.40 3.02 -36.53
N GLY A 635 -44.87 2.26 -35.58
CA GLY A 635 -43.56 1.63 -35.66
C GLY A 635 -43.27 0.85 -36.96
N ARG A 636 -42.64 1.53 -37.92
CA ARG A 636 -41.75 0.91 -38.93
C ARG A 636 -40.29 1.34 -38.78
N ALA A 637 -39.99 2.33 -37.93
CA ALA A 637 -38.62 2.69 -37.55
C ALA A 637 -38.09 1.86 -36.35
N ALA A 638 -38.97 1.28 -35.52
CA ALA A 638 -38.59 0.43 -34.38
C ALA A 638 -38.00 -0.96 -34.76
N LYS A 639 -37.69 -1.21 -36.04
CA LYS A 639 -37.18 -2.50 -36.55
C LYS A 639 -35.84 -2.44 -37.27
N ILE A 640 -35.08 -1.34 -37.16
CA ILE A 640 -33.70 -1.28 -37.66
C ILE A 640 -32.66 -1.39 -36.53
N ALA A 641 -33.07 -1.30 -35.26
CA ALA A 641 -32.22 -1.57 -34.08
C ALA A 641 -32.45 -2.97 -33.45
N GLY A 642 -32.99 -3.92 -34.21
CA GLY A 642 -33.27 -5.28 -33.75
C GLY A 642 -32.64 -6.31 -34.68
N VAL A 643 -31.48 -6.82 -34.27
CA VAL A 643 -30.73 -7.98 -34.78
C VAL A 643 -31.52 -8.89 -35.74
N ARG A 644 -30.96 -9.10 -36.94
CA ARG A 644 -31.27 -10.24 -37.80
C ARG A 644 -31.05 -11.54 -37.00
N ALA A 645 -32.13 -12.14 -36.50
CA ALA A 645 -32.13 -13.53 -36.10
C ALA A 645 -32.02 -14.42 -37.36
N GLY A 646 -30.78 -14.67 -37.79
CA GLY A 646 -30.46 -15.68 -38.79
C GLY A 646 -30.49 -17.08 -38.16
N GLY A 647 -31.69 -17.65 -38.01
CA GLY A 647 -31.87 -19.05 -37.62
C GLY A 647 -31.80 -20.01 -38.82
N LYS A 648 -30.63 -20.58 -39.07
CA LYS A 648 -30.38 -21.91 -39.68
C LYS A 648 -29.06 -22.36 -39.05
N GLY A 649 -28.87 -23.47 -38.35
CA GLY A 649 -29.57 -24.74 -38.25
C GLY A 649 -28.48 -25.81 -38.13
N PHE A 650 -28.45 -26.52 -37.00
CA PHE A 650 -27.86 -27.85 -36.76
C PHE A 650 -26.39 -28.19 -37.10
N ASN A 651 -25.70 -28.65 -36.03
CA ASN A 651 -24.88 -29.86 -35.87
C ASN A 651 -23.37 -29.72 -35.57
N LYS A 652 -23.03 -30.36 -34.43
CA LYS A 652 -21.75 -30.73 -33.81
C LYS A 652 -20.97 -29.66 -33.06
#